data_AF-A0A3D2E4B0-F1
#
_entry.id   AF-A0A3D2E4B0-F1
#
_cell.length_a   1.000
_cell.length_b   1.000
_cell.length_c   1.000
_cell.angle_alpha   90.00
_cell.angle_beta   90.00
_cell.angle_gamma   90.00
#
_symmetry.space_group_name_H-M   'P 1'
#
loop_
_entity.id
_entity.type
_entity.pdbx_description
1 polymer ?
#
loop_
_entity_poly.entity_id
_entity_poly.type
_entity_poly.pdbx_seq_one_letter_code
_entity_poly.pdbx_strand_id
1 'polypeptide(L)'
;LHQELFKAACASSGEKRDRFRQEIDELPFCHICTIHAFCQSLIRENFDKLGISPTFEVLDETRHASYMNKALDEVIAKYTADGDETFCELADIFSQSRKEENLKSNLIKFYNLIEIQPDKDEFERCVAECYDSYDKSKFFEILQNYYKSFFAKASDALSQVKVRLETIAPTSKYVQSLVVATAFCAEIERENELLAMCALATKYEKPRAAISSKASEEEKLVTAYAKDYLKQLSDVIDEMKEIAQRGDALEQAHEQNAKYVKKLLEVAKNFAEVLDNLKKEDNVLSFEDLQHKALDLLNGGGASGEDFDAVFVDEYQDVNPTQEAIIRKLVKGECFMVGDVKQSIYGFRLADPAIFISRQNAYETSAKEGTNIFFNRNFRSAYGILDFVNGVFDSAMTQDSADVNYKKDARFELKDVPPVRLEDVNPEGYVKVHLFVKQKEEAQISTGLYDIEKECGDDGEGGSAQEGNFIASEIKKLVGKAKGDGKYIGYGDIAVLFRSRSTGAKEIVQILKARGIPVNEGAFGKSASLPERELIAFLRVLDNPRQDMPLAGYLLSFFGGYDESELAYVASVDGDCLYDKFLAIANDERYTTDDAYRALKAKAKATLGTIEAYRLKASYQSVKELMRTIVGDYCYDAYLMRSGEGDAYGLKAFVESPDEEDSLGKFLQNYCEGDGGERGATGGDRVVIST
;
A
#
# COMPACT_ATOMS: atom_id res chain seq x y z
N LEU A 1 -20.33 -7.11 21.06
CA LEU A 1 -21.57 -6.47 21.57
C LEU A 1 -22.69 -7.49 21.80
N HIS A 2 -23.17 -8.22 20.78
CA HIS A 2 -24.24 -9.22 20.91
C HIS A 2 -24.07 -10.19 22.10
N GLN A 3 -22.89 -10.79 22.27
CA GLN A 3 -22.63 -11.72 23.38
C GLN A 3 -22.75 -11.06 24.77
N GLU A 4 -22.33 -9.81 24.92
CA GLU A 4 -22.40 -9.09 26.19
C GLU A 4 -23.84 -8.65 26.49
N LEU A 5 -24.59 -8.19 25.48
CA LEU A 5 -26.04 -7.92 25.62
C LEU A 5 -26.80 -9.19 25.99
N PHE A 6 -26.46 -10.32 25.38
CA PHE A 6 -27.06 -11.60 25.72
C PHE A 6 -26.77 -12.02 27.17
N LYS A 7 -25.52 -11.88 27.63
CA LYS A 7 -25.16 -12.11 29.04
C LYS A 7 -25.91 -11.17 29.98
N ALA A 8 -26.02 -9.88 29.62
CA ALA A 8 -26.75 -8.90 30.39
C ALA A 8 -28.25 -9.23 30.47
N ALA A 9 -28.86 -9.67 29.36
CA ALA A 9 -30.24 -10.15 29.33
C ALA A 9 -30.43 -11.37 30.23
N CYS A 10 -29.52 -12.34 30.21
CA CYS A 10 -29.55 -13.52 31.08
C CYS A 10 -29.39 -13.17 32.57
N ALA A 11 -28.58 -12.16 32.89
CA ALA A 11 -28.33 -11.71 34.26
C ALA A 11 -29.42 -10.77 34.82
N SER A 12 -30.36 -10.32 33.98
CA SER A 12 -31.38 -9.33 34.32
C SER A 12 -32.78 -9.92 34.45
N SER A 13 -33.69 -9.20 35.13
CA SER A 13 -35.09 -9.61 35.30
C SER A 13 -36.06 -8.45 35.05
N GLY A 14 -37.29 -8.77 34.64
CA GLY A 14 -38.35 -7.78 34.37
C GLY A 14 -38.04 -6.91 33.16
N GLU A 15 -38.43 -5.64 33.21
CA GLU A 15 -38.31 -4.66 32.13
C GLU A 15 -36.87 -4.54 31.57
N LYS A 16 -35.83 -4.67 32.40
CA LYS A 16 -34.45 -4.60 31.94
C LYS A 16 -34.08 -5.73 30.99
N ARG A 17 -34.59 -6.95 31.25
CA ARG A 17 -34.33 -8.09 30.37
C ARG A 17 -35.04 -7.92 29.04
N ASP A 18 -36.28 -7.42 29.07
CA ASP A 18 -37.08 -7.22 27.86
C ASP A 18 -36.46 -6.11 27.01
N ARG A 19 -35.94 -5.05 27.63
CA ARG A 19 -35.12 -4.03 26.95
C ARG A 19 -33.87 -4.62 26.30
N PHE A 20 -33.05 -5.41 27.01
CA PHE A 20 -31.85 -6.00 26.40
C PHE A 20 -32.17 -6.97 25.25
N ARG A 21 -33.32 -7.66 25.30
CA ARG A 21 -33.78 -8.49 24.17
C ARG A 21 -34.15 -7.64 22.97
N GLN A 22 -34.89 -6.55 23.18
CA GLN A 22 -35.20 -5.61 22.13
C GLN A 22 -33.92 -5.02 21.51
N GLU A 23 -32.95 -4.61 22.33
CA GLU A 23 -31.65 -4.10 21.85
C GLU A 23 -30.85 -5.15 21.04
N ILE A 24 -30.98 -6.45 21.36
CA ILE A 24 -30.38 -7.54 20.57
C ILE A 24 -31.07 -7.67 19.21
N ASP A 25 -32.40 -7.60 19.19
CA ASP A 25 -33.20 -7.72 17.96
C ASP A 25 -32.99 -6.49 17.04
N GLU A 26 -32.72 -5.32 17.61
CA GLU A 26 -32.42 -4.07 16.89
C GLU A 26 -30.96 -3.98 16.42
N LEU A 27 -30.04 -4.75 17.01
CA LEU A 27 -28.60 -4.68 16.72
C LEU A 27 -28.23 -4.81 15.23
N PRO A 28 -28.87 -5.69 14.41
CA PRO A 28 -28.59 -5.77 12.98
C PRO A 28 -28.93 -4.51 12.18
N PHE A 29 -29.77 -3.62 12.72
CA PHE A 29 -30.19 -2.37 12.09
C PHE A 29 -29.36 -1.17 12.56
N CYS A 30 -28.44 -1.35 13.52
CA CYS A 30 -27.59 -0.27 14.00
C CYS A 30 -26.48 0.06 12.98
N HIS A 31 -26.16 1.35 12.83
CA HIS A 31 -25.07 1.85 11.99
C HIS A 31 -23.67 1.64 12.63
N ILE A 32 -23.31 0.38 12.91
CA ILE A 32 -21.97 -0.01 13.36
C ILE A 32 -21.19 -0.52 12.15
N CYS A 33 -20.58 0.40 11.40
CA CYS A 33 -19.98 0.09 10.11
C CYS A 33 -18.82 1.05 9.77
N THR A 34 -18.15 0.79 8.66
CA THR A 34 -17.17 1.73 8.11
C THR A 34 -17.89 2.94 7.51
N ILE A 35 -17.20 4.08 7.41
CA ILE A 35 -17.77 5.29 6.80
C ILE A 35 -18.24 5.05 5.35
N HIS A 36 -17.54 4.22 4.58
CA HIS A 36 -17.96 3.84 3.23
C HIS A 36 -19.28 3.07 3.22
N ALA A 37 -19.45 2.09 4.11
CA ALA A 37 -20.69 1.31 4.23
C ALA A 37 -21.87 2.20 4.69
N PHE A 38 -21.60 3.16 5.58
CA PHE A 38 -22.57 4.18 5.95
C PHE A 38 -22.98 5.03 4.73
N CYS A 39 -22.01 5.60 4.00
CA CYS A 39 -22.27 6.42 2.81
C CYS A 39 -23.07 5.64 1.75
N GLN A 40 -22.71 4.37 1.52
CA GLN A 40 -23.43 3.49 0.60
C GLN A 40 -24.90 3.29 1.00
N SER A 41 -25.15 3.07 2.30
CA SER A 41 -26.51 2.90 2.82
C SER A 41 -27.33 4.18 2.67
N LEU A 42 -26.72 5.33 3.02
CA LEU A 42 -27.34 6.65 2.90
C LEU A 42 -27.73 6.98 1.45
N ILE A 43 -26.87 6.67 0.48
CA ILE A 43 -27.14 6.87 -0.94
C ILE A 43 -28.25 5.93 -1.40
N ARG A 44 -28.27 4.67 -0.98
CA ARG A 44 -29.31 3.70 -1.35
C ARG A 44 -30.68 4.07 -0.80
N GLU A 45 -30.75 4.74 0.34
CA GLU A 45 -32.01 5.21 0.93
C GLU A 45 -32.52 6.50 0.28
N ASN A 46 -31.62 7.28 -0.35
CA ASN A 46 -31.91 8.60 -0.92
C ASN A 46 -31.56 8.68 -2.43
N PHE A 47 -31.59 7.54 -3.12
CA PHE A 47 -31.16 7.40 -4.52
C PHE A 47 -31.96 8.30 -5.47
N ASP A 48 -33.24 8.54 -5.15
CA ASP A 48 -34.18 9.38 -5.87
C ASP A 48 -33.74 10.86 -5.90
N LYS A 49 -33.12 11.34 -4.81
CA LYS A 49 -32.65 12.73 -4.68
C LYS A 49 -31.37 12.98 -5.48
N LEU A 50 -30.54 11.96 -5.63
CA LEU A 50 -29.29 12.04 -6.40
C LEU A 50 -29.47 11.70 -7.88
N GLY A 51 -30.64 11.15 -8.27
CA GLY A 51 -30.86 10.65 -9.62
C GLY A 51 -29.96 9.47 -9.97
N ILE A 52 -29.61 8.64 -8.98
CA ILE A 52 -28.73 7.48 -9.14
C ILE A 52 -29.58 6.21 -9.06
N SER A 53 -29.22 5.17 -9.81
CA SER A 53 -29.90 3.88 -9.68
C SER A 53 -29.61 3.25 -8.32
N PRO A 54 -30.61 2.71 -7.59
CA PRO A 54 -30.35 2.02 -6.32
C PRO A 54 -29.55 0.72 -6.50
N THR A 55 -29.44 0.22 -7.73
CA THR A 55 -28.71 -1.01 -8.10
C THR A 55 -27.26 -0.74 -8.49
N PHE A 56 -26.68 0.39 -8.09
CA PHE A 56 -25.28 0.68 -8.39
C PHE A 56 -24.34 -0.35 -7.74
N GLU A 57 -23.27 -0.66 -8.46
CA GLU A 57 -22.17 -1.50 -7.96
C GLU A 57 -21.05 -0.61 -7.43
N VAL A 58 -20.35 -1.05 -6.38
CA VAL A 58 -19.16 -0.36 -5.85
C VAL A 58 -17.91 -0.99 -6.44
N LEU A 59 -17.08 -0.18 -7.08
CA LEU A 59 -15.81 -0.62 -7.67
C LEU A 59 -14.80 -0.94 -6.58
N ASP A 60 -14.09 -2.06 -6.73
CA ASP A 60 -12.87 -2.32 -5.98
C ASP A 60 -11.69 -1.46 -6.49
N GLU A 61 -10.58 -1.43 -5.75
CA GLU A 61 -9.40 -0.60 -6.09
C GLU A 61 -8.84 -0.92 -7.49
N THR A 62 -8.92 -2.18 -7.93
CA THR A 62 -8.33 -2.63 -9.21
C THR A 62 -9.21 -2.23 -10.40
N ARG A 63 -10.52 -2.48 -10.31
CA ARG A 63 -11.48 -2.04 -11.32
C ARG A 63 -11.48 -0.52 -11.40
N HIS A 64 -11.48 0.18 -10.26
CA HIS A 64 -11.40 1.65 -10.25
C HIS A 64 -10.14 2.16 -10.99
N ALA A 65 -8.98 1.54 -10.77
CA ALA A 65 -7.76 1.86 -11.50
C ALA A 65 -7.89 1.63 -13.02
N SER A 66 -8.60 0.59 -13.47
CA SER A 66 -8.90 0.36 -14.90
C SER A 66 -9.75 1.49 -15.49
N TYR A 67 -10.80 1.95 -14.79
CA TYR A 67 -11.61 3.10 -15.22
C TYR A 67 -10.77 4.39 -15.28
N MET A 68 -9.92 4.66 -14.28
CA MET A 68 -9.02 5.82 -14.30
C MET A 68 -8.07 5.78 -15.49
N ASN A 69 -7.49 4.62 -15.82
CA ASN A 69 -6.62 4.48 -16.99
C ASN A 69 -7.37 4.74 -18.30
N LYS A 70 -8.56 4.16 -18.46
CA LYS A 70 -9.40 4.38 -19.66
C LYS A 70 -9.76 5.85 -19.86
N ALA A 71 -10.19 6.53 -18.79
CA ALA A 71 -10.51 7.95 -18.86
C ALA A 71 -9.27 8.80 -19.16
N LEU A 72 -8.10 8.47 -18.61
CA LEU A 72 -6.85 9.17 -18.97
C LEU A 72 -6.44 8.94 -20.41
N ASP A 73 -6.59 7.72 -20.94
CA ASP A 73 -6.31 7.42 -22.35
C ASP A 73 -7.14 8.32 -23.28
N GLU A 74 -8.43 8.48 -22.98
CA GLU A 74 -9.33 9.33 -23.76
C GLU A 74 -8.94 10.81 -23.66
N VAL A 75 -8.63 11.31 -22.46
CA VAL A 75 -8.23 12.70 -22.24
C VAL A 75 -6.90 13.01 -22.91
N ILE A 76 -5.89 12.15 -22.74
CA ILE A 76 -4.58 12.31 -23.37
C ILE A 76 -4.74 12.30 -24.88
N ALA A 77 -5.50 11.35 -25.44
CA ALA A 77 -5.75 11.28 -26.88
C ALA A 77 -6.42 12.55 -27.41
N LYS A 78 -7.41 13.10 -26.68
CA LYS A 78 -8.09 14.36 -27.03
C LYS A 78 -7.11 15.53 -27.10
N TYR A 79 -6.35 15.80 -26.03
CA TYR A 79 -5.41 16.92 -26.00
C TYR A 79 -4.29 16.80 -27.05
N THR A 80 -3.84 15.57 -27.32
CA THR A 80 -2.82 15.30 -28.34
C THR A 80 -3.38 15.51 -29.75
N ALA A 81 -4.63 15.11 -30.00
CA ALA A 81 -5.30 15.32 -31.29
C ALA A 81 -5.62 16.80 -31.56
N ASP A 82 -6.01 17.54 -30.51
CA ASP A 82 -6.28 18.98 -30.59
C ASP A 82 -4.99 19.81 -30.77
N GLY A 83 -3.82 19.21 -30.53
CA GLY A 83 -2.52 19.86 -30.67
C GLY A 83 -2.28 20.95 -29.61
N ASP A 84 -2.79 20.75 -28.38
CA ASP A 84 -2.61 21.71 -27.28
C ASP A 84 -1.13 21.79 -26.89
N GLU A 85 -0.48 22.91 -27.25
CA GLU A 85 0.95 23.14 -27.02
C GLU A 85 1.33 23.05 -25.54
N THR A 86 0.48 23.60 -24.65
CA THR A 86 0.77 23.63 -23.20
C THR A 86 0.67 22.23 -22.59
N PHE A 87 -0.30 21.43 -23.04
CA PHE A 87 -0.39 20.03 -22.63
C PHE A 87 0.79 19.21 -23.16
N CYS A 88 1.19 19.40 -24.42
CA CYS A 88 2.35 18.68 -24.98
C CYS A 88 3.63 18.97 -24.19
N GLU A 89 3.87 20.23 -23.83
CA GLU A 89 5.00 20.62 -22.97
C GLU A 89 4.93 19.93 -21.59
N LEU A 90 3.75 19.87 -20.97
CA LEU A 90 3.55 19.16 -19.71
C LEU A 90 3.79 17.66 -19.85
N ALA A 91 3.31 17.05 -20.94
CA ALA A 91 3.51 15.64 -21.25
C ALA A 91 5.01 15.32 -21.40
N ASP A 92 5.78 16.20 -22.04
CA ASP A 92 7.23 16.07 -22.16
C ASP A 92 7.92 16.17 -20.79
N ILE A 93 7.47 17.07 -19.91
CA ILE A 93 8.01 17.24 -18.55
C ILE A 93 7.75 15.99 -17.69
N PHE A 94 6.52 15.46 -17.71
CA PHE A 94 6.11 14.37 -16.81
C PHE A 94 6.43 12.96 -17.34
N SER A 95 6.58 12.77 -18.65
CA SER A 95 6.84 11.45 -19.25
C SER A 95 8.26 10.92 -19.03
N GLN A 96 9.14 11.68 -18.35
CA GLN A 96 10.53 11.37 -17.97
C GLN A 96 11.03 9.99 -18.46
N SER A 97 11.95 9.98 -19.43
CA SER A 97 12.43 8.76 -20.12
C SER A 97 11.45 8.17 -21.17
N ARG A 98 10.56 9.00 -21.74
CA ARG A 98 9.61 8.63 -22.81
C ARG A 98 8.60 7.55 -22.42
N LYS A 99 8.22 7.49 -21.14
CA LYS A 99 7.20 6.57 -20.63
C LYS A 99 5.92 7.32 -20.31
N GLU A 100 4.89 7.06 -21.09
CA GLU A 100 3.54 7.60 -20.88
C GLU A 100 2.96 7.23 -19.50
N GLU A 101 3.34 6.07 -18.96
CA GLU A 101 2.95 5.63 -17.61
C GLU A 101 3.29 6.65 -16.53
N ASN A 102 4.43 7.36 -16.66
CA ASN A 102 4.82 8.37 -15.68
C ASN A 102 3.87 9.58 -15.72
N LEU A 103 3.47 10.02 -16.92
CA LEU A 103 2.47 11.08 -17.08
C LEU A 103 1.15 10.68 -16.41
N LYS A 104 0.62 9.49 -16.74
CA LYS A 104 -0.61 8.98 -16.13
C LYS A 104 -0.51 8.92 -14.60
N SER A 105 0.58 8.37 -14.07
CA SER A 105 0.76 8.25 -12.62
C SER A 105 0.78 9.60 -11.90
N ASN A 106 1.36 10.64 -12.51
CA ASN A 106 1.40 11.99 -11.94
C ASN A 106 0.04 12.68 -12.01
N LEU A 107 -0.70 12.52 -13.11
CA LEU A 107 -2.07 13.02 -13.25
C LEU A 107 -3.02 12.36 -12.24
N ILE A 108 -2.92 11.04 -12.03
CA ILE A 108 -3.70 10.32 -11.00
C ILE A 108 -3.40 10.85 -9.61
N LYS A 109 -2.12 11.03 -9.25
CA LYS A 109 -1.74 11.58 -7.94
C LYS A 109 -2.31 12.97 -7.72
N PHE A 110 -2.24 13.83 -8.74
CA PHE A 110 -2.79 15.18 -8.66
C PHE A 110 -4.32 15.17 -8.52
N TYR A 111 -5.00 14.35 -9.33
CA TYR A 111 -6.45 14.18 -9.24
C TYR A 111 -6.90 13.65 -7.87
N ASN A 112 -6.23 12.63 -7.32
CA ASN A 112 -6.57 12.08 -6.02
C ASN A 112 -6.47 13.13 -4.89
N LEU A 113 -5.53 14.09 -4.99
CA LEU A 113 -5.42 15.19 -4.02
C LEU A 113 -6.62 16.15 -4.09
N ILE A 114 -7.17 16.38 -5.28
CA ILE A 114 -8.40 17.18 -5.48
C ILE A 114 -9.59 16.38 -4.97
N GLU A 115 -9.63 15.08 -5.27
CA GLU A 115 -10.77 14.24 -4.95
C GLU A 115 -10.99 14.05 -3.44
N ILE A 116 -9.97 14.09 -2.60
CA ILE A 116 -10.16 13.98 -1.14
C ILE A 116 -10.61 15.29 -0.45
N GLN A 117 -10.82 16.37 -1.22
CA GLN A 117 -11.23 17.65 -0.67
C GLN A 117 -12.75 17.76 -0.57
N PRO A 118 -13.33 18.25 0.55
CA PRO A 118 -14.77 18.45 0.66
C PRO A 118 -15.33 19.44 -0.37
N ASP A 119 -14.55 20.47 -0.68
CA ASP A 119 -14.86 21.47 -1.72
C ASP A 119 -13.72 21.46 -2.75
N LYS A 120 -13.98 20.77 -3.87
CA LYS A 120 -13.01 20.61 -4.96
C LYS A 120 -12.70 21.95 -5.62
N ASP A 121 -13.71 22.79 -5.86
CA ASP A 121 -13.57 24.09 -6.53
C ASP A 121 -12.74 25.07 -5.69
N GLU A 122 -12.94 25.09 -4.36
CA GLU A 122 -12.13 25.91 -3.47
C GLU A 122 -10.65 25.48 -3.46
N PHE A 123 -10.38 24.17 -3.48
CA PHE A 123 -9.02 23.65 -3.55
C PHE A 123 -8.35 24.01 -4.88
N GLU A 124 -9.04 23.81 -6.01
CA GLU A 124 -8.54 24.19 -7.34
C GLU A 124 -8.19 25.69 -7.41
N ARG A 125 -9.07 26.54 -6.86
CA ARG A 125 -8.82 27.98 -6.74
C ARG A 125 -7.58 28.26 -5.90
N CYS A 126 -7.44 27.64 -4.74
CA CYS A 126 -6.26 27.79 -3.88
C CYS A 126 -4.96 27.39 -4.58
N VAL A 127 -4.97 26.31 -5.37
CA VAL A 127 -3.82 25.86 -6.16
C VAL A 127 -3.46 26.86 -7.25
N ALA A 128 -4.46 27.44 -7.94
CA ALA A 128 -4.22 28.47 -8.95
C ALA A 128 -3.64 29.76 -8.33
N GLU A 129 -4.21 30.21 -7.20
CA GLU A 129 -3.78 31.41 -6.46
C GLU A 129 -2.33 31.31 -5.95
N CYS A 130 -1.81 30.08 -5.76
CA CYS A 130 -0.41 29.86 -5.42
C CYS A 130 0.57 30.39 -6.48
N TYR A 131 0.12 30.68 -7.70
CA TYR A 131 0.99 31.15 -8.80
C TYR A 131 0.55 32.51 -9.38
N ASP A 132 -0.36 33.25 -8.72
CA ASP A 132 -0.92 34.49 -9.27
C ASP A 132 0.06 35.67 -9.32
N SER A 133 1.08 35.70 -8.45
CA SER A 133 2.10 36.74 -8.44
C SER A 133 3.49 36.16 -8.26
N TYR A 134 4.52 36.81 -8.80
CA TYR A 134 5.88 36.30 -8.69
C TYR A 134 6.51 36.58 -7.33
N ASP A 135 6.50 37.81 -6.82
CA ASP A 135 7.23 38.17 -5.59
C ASP A 135 6.45 37.89 -4.30
N LYS A 136 5.13 37.75 -4.38
CA LYS A 136 4.21 37.63 -3.24
C LYS A 136 3.23 36.47 -3.37
N SER A 137 3.53 35.48 -4.20
CA SER A 137 2.68 34.29 -4.25
C SER A 137 2.74 33.50 -2.95
N LYS A 138 1.63 32.82 -2.67
CA LYS A 138 1.55 31.80 -1.63
C LYS A 138 2.58 30.69 -1.83
N PHE A 139 2.97 30.38 -3.07
CA PHE A 139 4.05 29.42 -3.36
C PHE A 139 5.39 29.85 -2.73
N PHE A 140 5.82 31.09 -2.92
CA PHE A 140 7.06 31.57 -2.32
C PHE A 140 6.96 31.77 -0.80
N GLU A 141 5.78 32.09 -0.28
CA GLU A 141 5.53 32.10 1.16
C GLU A 141 5.72 30.70 1.77
N ILE A 142 5.19 29.66 1.12
CA ILE A 142 5.37 28.26 1.55
C ILE A 142 6.85 27.88 1.52
N LEU A 143 7.58 28.19 0.44
CA LEU A 143 9.02 27.93 0.35
C LEU A 143 9.82 28.68 1.41
N GLN A 144 9.49 29.94 1.67
CA GLN A 144 10.12 30.73 2.72
C GLN A 144 9.94 30.09 4.10
N ASN A 145 8.71 29.68 4.43
CA ASN A 145 8.41 29.05 5.70
C ASN A 145 9.12 27.69 5.84
N TYR A 146 9.21 26.93 4.74
CA TYR A 146 9.99 25.69 4.68
C TYR A 146 11.46 25.92 5.01
N TYR A 147 12.13 26.86 4.33
CA TYR A 147 13.54 27.13 4.59
C TYR A 147 13.77 27.65 6.00
N LYS A 148 12.92 28.56 6.49
CA LYS A 148 13.02 29.05 7.89
C LYS A 148 12.95 27.90 8.89
N SER A 149 11.96 27.01 8.74
CA SER A 149 11.83 25.84 9.59
C SER A 149 13.05 24.92 9.48
N PHE A 150 13.54 24.67 8.26
CA PHE A 150 14.72 23.85 8.01
C PHE A 150 15.98 24.41 8.68
N PHE A 151 16.30 25.70 8.50
CA PHE A 151 17.50 26.31 9.07
C PHE A 151 17.43 26.44 10.59
N ALA A 152 16.25 26.70 11.16
CA ALA A 152 16.06 26.67 12.61
C ALA A 152 16.37 25.28 13.18
N LYS A 153 15.84 24.21 12.55
CA LYS A 153 16.11 22.82 12.93
C LYS A 153 17.58 22.43 12.74
N ALA A 154 18.18 22.82 11.62
CA ALA A 154 19.58 22.56 11.34
C ALA A 154 20.51 23.26 12.35
N SER A 155 20.19 24.50 12.73
CA SER A 155 20.91 25.27 13.75
C SER A 155 20.93 24.55 15.10
N ASP A 156 19.77 24.06 15.56
CA ASP A 156 19.67 23.34 16.84
C ASP A 156 20.44 22.00 16.80
N ALA A 157 20.22 21.19 15.76
CA ALA A 157 20.90 19.90 15.60
C ALA A 157 22.43 20.05 15.53
N LEU A 158 22.93 20.99 14.72
CA LEU A 158 24.37 21.26 14.60
C LEU A 158 24.97 21.78 15.92
N SER A 159 24.21 22.58 16.68
CA SER A 159 24.63 23.07 17.99
C SER A 159 24.83 21.93 18.99
N GLN A 160 23.91 20.96 19.03
CA GLN A 160 24.03 19.78 19.90
C GLN A 160 25.24 18.91 19.53
N VAL A 161 25.44 18.67 18.23
CA VAL A 161 26.59 17.91 17.72
C VAL A 161 27.90 18.63 18.02
N LYS A 162 27.93 19.96 17.86
CA LYS A 162 29.08 20.79 18.18
C LYS A 162 29.49 20.66 19.64
N VAL A 163 28.56 20.81 20.59
CA VAL A 163 28.85 20.69 22.03
C VAL A 163 29.44 19.31 22.36
N ARG A 164 28.87 18.25 21.78
CA ARG A 164 29.38 16.88 21.98
C ARG A 164 30.78 16.71 21.40
N LEU A 165 31.02 17.21 20.19
CA LEU A 165 32.32 17.12 19.54
C LEU A 165 33.39 17.97 20.26
N GLU A 166 33.03 19.16 20.76
CA GLU A 166 33.91 20.00 21.59
C GLU A 166 34.34 19.29 22.89
N THR A 167 33.45 18.47 23.45
CA THR A 167 33.74 17.69 24.66
C THR A 167 34.71 16.53 24.37
N ILE A 168 34.53 15.84 23.25
CA ILE A 168 35.29 14.62 22.90
C ILE A 168 36.62 14.96 22.22
N ALA A 169 36.61 15.94 21.30
CA ALA A 169 37.72 16.29 20.43
C ALA A 169 37.74 17.82 20.14
N PRO A 170 38.09 18.67 21.13
CA PRO A 170 38.03 20.14 21.00
C PRO A 170 38.96 20.69 19.89
N THR A 171 40.04 19.98 19.55
CA THR A 171 40.96 20.36 18.49
C THR A 171 40.55 19.86 17.10
N SER A 172 39.38 19.23 16.97
CA SER A 172 38.89 18.72 15.68
C SER A 172 38.54 19.88 14.74
N LYS A 173 38.99 19.77 13.48
CA LYS A 173 38.64 20.74 12.42
C LYS A 173 37.13 20.77 12.12
N TYR A 174 36.40 19.73 12.51
CA TYR A 174 34.95 19.68 12.39
C TYR A 174 34.24 20.63 13.35
N VAL A 175 34.82 20.95 14.51
CA VAL A 175 34.24 21.94 15.45
C VAL A 175 34.12 23.30 14.77
N GLN A 176 35.18 23.78 14.11
CA GLN A 176 35.14 25.04 13.38
C GLN A 176 34.14 25.01 12.22
N SER A 177 34.02 23.87 11.54
CA SER A 177 33.05 23.69 10.45
C SER A 177 31.60 23.79 10.95
N LEU A 178 31.32 23.20 12.11
CA LEU A 178 30.02 23.28 12.78
C LEU A 178 29.73 24.71 13.26
N VAL A 179 30.71 25.42 13.81
CA VAL A 179 30.56 26.84 14.20
C VAL A 179 30.13 27.71 13.02
N VAL A 180 30.81 27.57 11.87
CA VAL A 180 30.48 28.33 10.66
C VAL A 180 29.08 27.95 10.17
N ALA A 181 28.75 26.66 10.12
CA ALA A 181 27.44 26.20 9.67
C ALA A 181 26.29 26.68 10.58
N THR A 182 26.42 26.58 11.91
CA THR A 182 25.42 27.07 12.86
C THR A 182 25.23 28.58 12.77
N ALA A 183 26.32 29.35 12.67
CA ALA A 183 26.24 30.81 12.54
C ALA A 183 25.52 31.20 11.24
N PHE A 184 25.79 30.48 10.15
CA PHE A 184 25.14 30.70 8.87
C PHE A 184 23.64 30.37 8.90
N CYS A 185 23.24 29.27 9.54
CA CYS A 185 21.81 28.93 9.72
C CYS A 185 21.06 30.06 10.44
N ALA A 186 21.64 30.60 11.51
CA ALA A 186 21.07 31.70 12.28
C ALA A 186 21.03 33.04 11.51
N GLU A 187 21.91 33.23 10.52
CA GLU A 187 21.89 34.40 9.63
C GLU A 187 20.73 34.31 8.64
N ILE A 188 20.54 33.15 8.01
CA ILE A 188 19.41 32.90 7.09
C ILE A 188 18.07 33.00 7.83
N GLU A 189 17.96 32.46 9.04
CA GLU A 189 16.72 32.46 9.83
C GLU A 189 16.18 33.87 10.10
N ARG A 190 17.06 34.87 10.21
CA ARG A 190 16.67 36.27 10.47
C ARG A 190 16.07 36.96 9.25
N GLU A 191 16.34 36.46 8.05
CA GLU A 191 15.80 37.04 6.83
C GLU A 191 14.33 36.65 6.65
N ASN A 192 13.54 37.63 6.21
CA ASN A 192 12.09 37.48 6.02
C ASN A 192 11.66 37.48 4.56
N GLU A 193 12.61 37.51 3.63
CA GLU A 193 12.36 37.47 2.20
C GLU A 193 13.17 36.33 1.58
N LEU A 194 12.49 35.45 0.84
CA LEU A 194 13.10 34.26 0.22
C LEU A 194 14.30 34.60 -0.67
N LEU A 195 14.16 35.61 -1.55
CA LEU A 195 15.24 35.98 -2.47
C LEU A 195 16.48 36.51 -1.73
N ALA A 196 16.28 37.20 -0.60
CA ALA A 196 17.38 37.61 0.27
C ALA A 196 18.05 36.40 0.94
N MET A 197 17.27 35.42 1.40
CA MET A 197 17.81 34.14 1.93
C MET A 197 18.66 33.42 0.87
N CYS A 198 18.17 33.33 -0.37
CA CYS A 198 18.91 32.72 -1.48
C CYS A 198 20.18 33.50 -1.83
N ALA A 199 20.14 34.84 -1.77
CA ALA A 199 21.32 35.67 -1.96
C ALA A 199 22.37 35.43 -0.85
N LEU A 200 21.95 35.22 0.40
CA LEU A 200 22.86 34.82 1.48
C LEU A 200 23.44 33.41 1.27
N ALA A 201 22.65 32.46 0.75
CA ALA A 201 23.11 31.11 0.38
C ALA A 201 24.34 31.12 -0.55
N THR A 202 24.44 32.09 -1.46
CA THR A 202 25.60 32.23 -2.36
C THR A 202 26.92 32.55 -1.65
N LYS A 203 26.86 33.14 -0.45
CA LYS A 203 28.04 33.50 0.35
C LYS A 203 28.57 32.33 1.19
N TYR A 204 27.83 31.22 1.26
CA TYR A 204 28.24 30.06 2.03
C TYR A 204 29.35 29.27 1.35
N GLU A 205 30.53 29.24 2.00
CA GLU A 205 31.63 28.38 1.60
C GLU A 205 31.62 27.08 2.41
N LYS A 206 31.55 25.95 1.70
CA LYS A 206 31.55 24.63 2.32
C LYS A 206 32.85 24.40 3.11
N PRO A 207 32.79 24.17 4.43
CA PRO A 207 33.98 23.92 5.22
C PRO A 207 34.68 22.63 4.77
N ARG A 208 36.00 22.69 4.55
CA ARG A 208 36.83 21.50 4.27
C ARG A 208 37.44 20.99 5.58
N ALA A 209 36.81 20.00 6.19
CA ALA A 209 37.36 19.27 7.33
C ALA A 209 37.74 17.84 6.94
N ALA A 210 38.90 17.38 7.45
CA ALA A 210 39.36 15.99 7.29
C ALA A 210 39.51 15.36 8.67
N ILE A 211 39.10 14.08 8.77
CA ILE A 211 39.21 13.30 10.01
C ILE A 211 40.67 12.94 10.25
N SER A 212 41.13 13.06 11.50
CA SER A 212 42.47 12.63 11.90
C SER A 212 42.60 11.11 11.83
N SER A 213 43.72 10.59 11.32
CA SER A 213 44.01 9.16 11.34
C SER A 213 44.18 8.58 12.76
N LYS A 214 44.26 9.44 13.78
CA LYS A 214 44.36 9.08 15.21
C LYS A 214 43.05 9.30 15.99
N ALA A 215 41.92 9.53 15.31
CA ALA A 215 40.63 9.76 15.94
C ALA A 215 40.13 8.53 16.71
N SER A 216 39.48 8.73 17.86
CA SER A 216 38.83 7.66 18.62
C SER A 216 37.60 7.11 17.86
N GLU A 217 37.14 5.90 18.19
CA GLU A 217 35.92 5.34 17.59
C GLU A 217 34.69 6.22 17.87
N GLU A 218 34.60 6.81 19.07
CA GLU A 218 33.53 7.74 19.42
C GLU A 218 33.61 9.05 18.61
N GLU A 219 34.82 9.60 18.41
CA GLU A 219 35.04 10.76 17.53
C GLU A 219 34.64 10.44 16.08
N LYS A 220 34.98 9.26 15.57
CA LYS A 220 34.60 8.83 14.22
C LYS A 220 33.08 8.77 14.03
N LEU A 221 32.35 8.23 15.02
CA LEU A 221 30.89 8.15 14.97
C LEU A 221 30.24 9.54 14.97
N VAL A 222 30.64 10.41 15.89
CA VAL A 222 30.09 11.79 15.97
C VAL A 222 30.45 12.59 14.72
N THR A 223 31.66 12.39 14.19
CA THR A 223 32.10 13.09 12.97
C THR A 223 31.41 12.56 11.71
N ALA A 224 31.07 11.27 11.64
CA ALA A 224 30.25 10.71 10.57
C ALA A 224 28.86 11.34 10.57
N TYR A 225 28.22 11.41 11.73
CA TYR A 225 26.92 12.09 11.91
C TYR A 225 26.99 13.57 11.51
N ALA A 226 28.01 14.31 11.98
CA ALA A 226 28.22 15.70 11.61
C ALA A 226 28.42 15.88 10.10
N LYS A 227 29.15 14.95 9.46
CA LYS A 227 29.40 14.97 8.01
C LYS A 227 28.10 14.76 7.23
N ASP A 228 27.25 13.85 7.65
CA ASP A 228 25.96 13.58 6.99
C ASP A 228 25.02 14.78 7.11
N TYR A 229 24.94 15.41 8.30
CA TYR A 229 24.17 16.65 8.49
C TYR A 229 24.71 17.82 7.67
N LEU A 230 26.03 18.04 7.66
CA LEU A 230 26.64 19.09 6.85
C LEU A 230 26.46 18.85 5.35
N LYS A 231 26.34 17.60 4.92
CA LYS A 231 26.01 17.25 3.55
C LYS A 231 24.56 17.64 3.23
N GLN A 232 23.59 17.24 4.06
CA GLN A 232 22.19 17.64 3.88
C GLN A 232 22.03 19.17 3.84
N LEU A 233 22.70 19.88 4.76
CA LEU A 233 22.72 21.35 4.76
C LEU A 233 23.32 21.89 3.46
N SER A 234 24.43 21.32 2.97
CA SER A 234 25.03 21.79 1.71
C SER A 234 24.13 21.55 0.51
N ASP A 235 23.43 20.42 0.48
CA ASP A 235 22.52 20.07 -0.62
C ASP A 235 21.38 21.11 -0.70
N VAL A 236 20.76 21.48 0.44
CA VAL A 236 19.74 22.55 0.50
C VAL A 236 20.30 23.93 0.14
N ILE A 237 21.50 24.27 0.62
CA ILE A 237 22.14 25.53 0.26
C ILE A 237 22.45 25.58 -1.24
N ASP A 238 22.85 24.48 -1.84
CA ASP A 238 23.14 24.40 -3.27
C ASP A 238 21.84 24.55 -4.10
N GLU A 239 20.71 24.00 -3.67
CA GLU A 239 19.38 24.29 -4.24
C GLU A 239 19.05 25.79 -4.17
N MET A 240 19.26 26.44 -3.02
CA MET A 240 19.03 27.88 -2.87
C MET A 240 19.95 28.74 -3.74
N LYS A 241 21.20 28.29 -3.94
CA LYS A 241 22.13 28.95 -4.87
C LYS A 241 21.64 28.84 -6.30
N GLU A 242 21.09 27.70 -6.71
CA GLU A 242 20.49 27.55 -8.04
C GLU A 242 19.32 28.53 -8.22
N ILE A 243 18.47 28.69 -7.21
CA ILE A 243 17.38 29.67 -7.23
C ILE A 243 17.95 31.10 -7.40
N ALA A 244 18.97 31.47 -6.62
CA ALA A 244 19.60 32.78 -6.73
C ALA A 244 20.26 33.03 -8.10
N GLN A 245 20.85 32.00 -8.70
CA GLN A 245 21.53 32.09 -10.00
C GLN A 245 20.57 32.25 -11.18
N ARG A 246 19.31 31.80 -11.05
CA ARG A 246 18.31 31.93 -12.12
C ARG A 246 17.91 33.39 -12.38
N GLY A 247 17.98 34.27 -11.37
CA GLY A 247 17.70 35.71 -11.54
C GLY A 247 16.39 35.96 -12.29
N ASP A 248 16.44 36.76 -13.37
CA ASP A 248 15.28 37.10 -14.21
C ASP A 248 14.64 35.87 -14.89
N ALA A 249 15.38 34.77 -15.08
CA ALA A 249 14.81 33.53 -15.63
C ALA A 249 13.87 32.83 -14.63
N LEU A 250 13.95 33.16 -13.33
CA LEU A 250 13.05 32.61 -12.31
C LEU A 250 11.64 33.19 -12.43
N GLU A 251 11.51 34.47 -12.79
CA GLU A 251 10.21 35.11 -13.05
C GLU A 251 9.54 34.48 -14.27
N GLN A 252 10.28 34.31 -15.37
CA GLN A 252 9.78 33.63 -16.57
C GLN A 252 9.37 32.18 -16.30
N ALA A 253 10.17 31.44 -15.52
CA ALA A 253 9.84 30.08 -15.11
C ALA A 253 8.59 30.03 -14.22
N HIS A 254 8.39 31.02 -13.35
CA HIS A 254 7.18 31.10 -12.52
C HIS A 254 5.94 31.40 -13.36
N GLU A 255 6.01 32.33 -14.31
CA GLU A 255 4.92 32.60 -15.26
C GLU A 255 4.58 31.37 -16.10
N GLN A 256 5.59 30.63 -16.54
CA GLN A 256 5.42 29.36 -17.27
C GLN A 256 4.75 28.30 -16.38
N ASN A 257 5.21 28.13 -15.14
CA ASN A 257 4.59 27.22 -14.17
C ASN A 257 3.14 27.60 -13.86
N ALA A 258 2.81 28.89 -13.80
CA ALA A 258 1.43 29.36 -13.62
C ALA A 258 0.51 28.90 -14.77
N LYS A 259 1.02 28.91 -16.02
CA LYS A 259 0.30 28.36 -17.18
C LYS A 259 0.13 26.84 -17.07
N TYR A 260 1.18 26.13 -16.67
CA TYR A 260 1.16 24.69 -16.48
C TYR A 260 0.19 24.24 -15.39
N VAL A 261 0.16 24.92 -14.25
CA VAL A 261 -0.78 24.62 -13.16
C VAL A 261 -2.22 24.83 -13.61
N LYS A 262 -2.52 25.92 -14.32
CA LYS A 262 -3.85 26.15 -14.90
C LYS A 262 -4.24 25.06 -15.89
N LYS A 263 -3.31 24.62 -16.75
CA LYS A 263 -3.55 23.51 -17.67
C LYS A 263 -3.73 22.18 -16.94
N LEU A 264 -2.99 21.91 -15.87
CA LEU A 264 -3.16 20.70 -15.05
C LEU A 264 -4.54 20.65 -14.38
N LEU A 265 -5.02 21.78 -13.85
CA LEU A 265 -6.37 21.89 -13.29
C LEU A 265 -7.45 21.63 -14.36
N GLU A 266 -7.29 22.21 -15.55
CA GLU A 266 -8.19 21.98 -16.69
C GLU A 266 -8.20 20.50 -17.12
N VAL A 267 -7.02 19.87 -17.23
CA VAL A 267 -6.89 18.44 -17.57
C VAL A 267 -7.53 17.56 -16.49
N ALA A 268 -7.29 17.86 -15.21
CA ALA A 268 -7.88 17.13 -14.08
C ALA A 268 -9.41 17.22 -14.08
N LYS A 269 -9.97 18.40 -14.39
CA LYS A 269 -11.41 18.60 -14.54
C LYS A 269 -11.99 17.80 -15.70
N ASN A 270 -11.36 17.87 -16.88
CA ASN A 270 -11.79 17.07 -18.03
C ASN A 270 -11.68 15.57 -17.76
N PHE A 271 -10.65 15.14 -17.04
CA PHE A 271 -10.50 13.77 -16.57
C PHE A 271 -11.62 13.34 -15.62
N ALA A 272 -11.98 14.18 -14.65
CA ALA A 272 -13.10 13.93 -13.75
C ALA A 272 -14.41 13.73 -14.53
N GLU A 273 -14.69 14.58 -15.52
CA GLU A 273 -15.89 14.51 -16.34
C GLU A 273 -15.96 13.22 -17.17
N VAL A 274 -14.86 12.84 -17.83
CA VAL A 274 -14.79 11.59 -18.61
C VAL A 274 -14.94 10.37 -17.70
N LEU A 275 -14.23 10.35 -16.56
CA LEU A 275 -14.31 9.27 -15.59
C LEU A 275 -15.72 9.09 -15.04
N ASP A 276 -16.40 10.19 -14.69
CA ASP A 276 -17.77 10.17 -14.22
C ASP A 276 -18.76 9.67 -15.27
N ASN A 277 -18.54 9.99 -16.55
CA ASN A 277 -19.39 9.50 -17.64
C ASN A 277 -19.23 7.98 -17.83
N LEU A 278 -17.99 7.47 -17.86
CA LEU A 278 -17.73 6.02 -17.95
C LEU A 278 -18.36 5.26 -16.78
N LYS A 279 -18.24 5.78 -15.55
CA LYS A 279 -18.86 5.18 -14.36
C LYS A 279 -20.39 5.21 -14.43
N LYS A 280 -20.98 6.30 -14.93
CA LYS A 280 -22.45 6.44 -15.09
C LYS A 280 -23.02 5.48 -16.13
N GLU A 281 -22.33 5.28 -17.26
CA GLU A 281 -22.76 4.35 -18.31
C GLU A 281 -22.89 2.92 -17.79
N ASP A 282 -21.93 2.49 -16.96
CA ASP A 282 -21.93 1.15 -16.37
C ASP A 282 -22.69 1.07 -15.03
N ASN A 283 -23.26 2.18 -14.55
CA ASN A 283 -23.96 2.28 -13.26
C ASN A 283 -23.10 1.81 -12.06
N VAL A 284 -21.85 2.25 -12.01
CA VAL A 284 -20.86 1.93 -10.97
C VAL A 284 -20.41 3.18 -10.20
N LEU A 285 -19.96 3.01 -8.97
CA LEU A 285 -19.43 4.08 -8.12
C LEU A 285 -18.09 3.66 -7.47
N SER A 286 -17.14 4.58 -7.33
CA SER A 286 -15.93 4.40 -6.52
C SER A 286 -16.21 4.64 -5.03
N PHE A 287 -15.26 4.33 -4.16
CA PHE A 287 -15.37 4.63 -2.73
C PHE A 287 -15.39 6.14 -2.47
N GLU A 288 -14.64 6.91 -3.25
CA GLU A 288 -14.59 8.36 -3.23
C GLU A 288 -15.93 8.97 -3.67
N ASP A 289 -16.56 8.42 -4.71
CA ASP A 289 -17.89 8.82 -5.15
C ASP A 289 -18.92 8.69 -4.03
N LEU A 290 -18.86 7.60 -3.25
CA LEU A 290 -19.77 7.39 -2.12
C LEU A 290 -19.63 8.51 -1.09
N GLN A 291 -18.40 8.94 -0.80
CA GLN A 291 -18.17 10.02 0.17
C GLN A 291 -18.73 11.36 -0.34
N HIS A 292 -18.45 11.73 -1.59
CA HIS A 292 -18.94 12.99 -2.17
C HIS A 292 -20.45 13.03 -2.28
N LYS A 293 -21.07 11.94 -2.79
CA LYS A 293 -22.51 11.87 -2.94
C LYS A 293 -23.24 11.87 -1.59
N ALA A 294 -22.65 11.24 -0.58
CA ALA A 294 -23.16 11.34 0.78
C ALA A 294 -23.05 12.78 1.32
N LEU A 295 -21.92 13.45 1.09
CA LEU A 295 -21.73 14.84 1.50
C LEU A 295 -22.71 15.79 0.79
N ASP A 296 -22.98 15.59 -0.50
CA ASP A 296 -23.98 16.35 -1.27
C ASP A 296 -25.39 16.17 -0.69
N LEU A 297 -25.77 14.92 -0.35
CA LEU A 297 -27.05 14.63 0.30
C LEU A 297 -27.21 15.34 1.65
N LEU A 298 -26.13 15.35 2.44
CA LEU A 298 -26.09 16.01 3.75
C LEU A 298 -26.11 17.53 3.63
N ASN A 299 -25.49 18.10 2.58
CA ASN A 299 -25.48 19.54 2.32
C ASN A 299 -26.82 20.05 1.75
N GLY A 300 -27.45 19.27 0.88
CA GLY A 300 -28.72 19.63 0.22
C GLY A 300 -29.96 19.53 1.13
N GLY A 301 -29.80 19.13 2.39
CA GLY A 301 -30.92 18.86 3.31
C GLY A 301 -31.82 17.71 2.85
N GLY A 302 -31.35 16.93 1.87
CA GLY A 302 -32.10 15.88 1.21
C GLY A 302 -32.25 14.68 2.11
N ALA A 303 -31.17 14.22 2.73
CA ALA A 303 -31.29 13.34 3.88
C ALA A 303 -31.82 14.21 5.04
N SER A 304 -33.05 13.95 5.49
CA SER A 304 -33.37 14.24 6.89
C SER A 304 -32.32 13.44 7.65
N GLY A 305 -31.31 14.10 8.20
CA GLY A 305 -30.29 13.43 8.99
C GLY A 305 -31.06 12.51 9.93
N GLU A 306 -30.78 11.21 9.86
CA GLU A 306 -31.03 10.42 11.05
C GLU A 306 -30.22 11.11 12.12
N ASP A 307 -30.92 11.86 12.96
CA ASP A 307 -30.33 12.73 13.96
C ASP A 307 -29.66 11.79 14.95
N PHE A 308 -28.40 11.46 14.71
CA PHE A 308 -27.63 10.65 15.63
C PHE A 308 -27.46 11.47 16.90
N ASP A 309 -28.10 11.02 17.98
CA ASP A 309 -27.93 11.60 19.31
C ASP A 309 -26.45 11.61 19.72
N ALA A 310 -25.71 10.59 19.27
CA ALA A 310 -24.26 10.51 19.40
C ALA A 310 -23.60 9.82 18.20
N VAL A 311 -22.43 10.31 17.80
CA VAL A 311 -21.57 9.69 16.77
C VAL A 311 -20.29 9.20 17.43
N PHE A 312 -19.94 7.94 17.19
CA PHE A 312 -18.70 7.32 17.66
C PHE A 312 -17.77 7.08 16.49
N VAL A 313 -16.56 7.65 16.56
CA VAL A 313 -15.53 7.48 15.53
C VAL A 313 -14.31 6.85 16.19
N ASP A 314 -13.93 5.67 15.71
CA ASP A 314 -12.70 4.99 16.09
C ASP A 314 -11.62 5.24 15.02
N GLU A 315 -10.34 5.11 15.39
CA GLU A 315 -9.19 5.39 14.52
C GLU A 315 -9.24 6.78 13.84
N TYR A 316 -9.64 7.81 14.61
CA TYR A 316 -9.85 9.17 14.09
C TYR A 316 -8.58 9.81 13.49
N GLN A 317 -7.38 9.29 13.79
CA GLN A 317 -6.13 9.76 13.18
C GLN A 317 -5.98 9.41 11.69
N ASP A 318 -6.81 8.50 11.17
CA ASP A 318 -6.75 8.02 9.79
C ASP A 318 -7.87 8.60 8.92
N VAL A 319 -8.55 9.63 9.41
CA VAL A 319 -9.63 10.34 8.72
C VAL A 319 -9.07 11.31 7.68
N ASN A 320 -9.70 11.37 6.51
CA ASN A 320 -9.40 12.34 5.46
C ASN A 320 -10.33 13.58 5.55
N PRO A 321 -10.04 14.68 4.83
CA PRO A 321 -10.84 15.89 4.89
C PRO A 321 -12.34 15.70 4.54
N THR A 322 -12.67 14.95 3.49
CA THR A 322 -14.07 14.66 3.11
C THR A 322 -14.82 13.88 4.19
N GLN A 323 -14.20 12.87 4.78
CA GLN A 323 -14.76 12.09 5.89
C GLN A 323 -15.00 12.94 7.13
N GLU A 324 -14.07 13.83 7.47
CA GLU A 324 -14.27 14.80 8.56
C GLU A 324 -15.46 15.75 8.26
N ALA A 325 -15.60 16.20 7.01
CA ALA A 325 -16.76 17.01 6.61
C ALA A 325 -18.08 16.25 6.77
N ILE A 326 -18.11 14.96 6.41
CA ILE A 326 -19.28 14.07 6.62
C ILE A 326 -19.56 13.92 8.12
N ILE A 327 -18.56 13.57 8.93
CA ILE A 327 -18.70 13.39 10.38
C ILE A 327 -19.28 14.66 11.03
N ARG A 328 -18.75 15.84 10.68
CA ARG A 328 -19.27 17.12 11.17
C ARG A 328 -20.73 17.38 10.85
N LYS A 329 -21.23 16.86 9.73
CA LYS A 329 -22.62 17.02 9.31
C LYS A 329 -23.56 16.01 9.99
N LEU A 330 -23.04 14.85 10.40
CA LEU A 330 -23.80 13.83 11.13
C LEU A 330 -24.00 14.20 12.60
N VAL A 331 -23.08 14.97 13.19
CA VAL A 331 -23.12 15.31 14.62
C VAL A 331 -24.13 16.43 14.88
N LYS A 332 -25.28 16.06 15.46
CA LYS A 332 -26.23 17.01 16.07
C LYS A 332 -26.07 17.11 17.59
N GLY A 333 -25.79 15.97 18.23
CA GLY A 333 -25.58 15.84 19.68
C GLY A 333 -24.10 15.71 20.04
N GLU A 334 -23.75 14.60 20.68
CA GLU A 334 -22.38 14.35 21.14
C GLU A 334 -21.54 13.65 20.07
N CYS A 335 -20.25 14.01 19.95
CA CYS A 335 -19.30 13.28 19.11
C CYS A 335 -18.19 12.74 19.98
N PHE A 336 -17.98 11.43 19.93
CA PHE A 336 -16.93 10.74 20.66
C PHE A 336 -15.92 10.18 19.67
N MET A 337 -14.73 10.78 19.64
CA MET A 337 -13.64 10.41 18.73
C MET A 337 -12.52 9.77 19.55
N VAL A 338 -12.10 8.57 19.12
CA VAL A 338 -10.96 7.86 19.68
C VAL A 338 -9.92 7.67 18.60
N GLY A 339 -8.66 7.89 18.96
CA GLY A 339 -7.55 7.67 18.06
C GLY A 339 -6.22 8.01 18.71
N ASP A 340 -5.15 7.72 17.97
CA ASP A 340 -3.79 8.00 18.39
C ASP A 340 -2.97 8.48 17.19
N VAL A 341 -2.58 9.76 17.19
CA VAL A 341 -1.76 10.36 16.13
C VAL A 341 -0.46 9.57 15.90
N LYS A 342 0.10 8.94 16.95
CA LYS A 342 1.31 8.10 16.86
C LYS A 342 1.13 6.87 15.97
N GLN A 343 -0.12 6.48 15.72
CA GLN A 343 -0.51 5.30 14.95
C GLN A 343 -1.06 5.66 13.57
N SER A 344 -1.02 6.95 13.17
CA SER A 344 -1.39 7.36 11.81
C SER A 344 -0.39 6.82 10.80
N ILE A 345 -0.81 5.79 10.06
CA ILE A 345 0.04 5.08 9.08
C ILE A 345 -0.55 5.08 7.67
N TYR A 346 -1.73 5.69 7.48
CA TYR A 346 -2.46 5.72 6.21
C TYR A 346 -2.28 7.03 5.41
N GLY A 347 -1.19 7.77 5.62
CA GLY A 347 -0.89 8.99 4.84
C GLY A 347 -0.81 8.75 3.32
N PHE A 348 -0.49 7.52 2.88
CA PHE A 348 -0.53 7.14 1.46
C PHE A 348 -1.96 7.04 0.87
N ARG A 349 -2.98 6.91 1.74
CA ARG A 349 -4.40 7.05 1.41
C ARG A 349 -4.93 8.45 1.70
N LEU A 350 -4.01 9.41 1.88
CA LEU A 350 -4.30 10.82 2.13
C LEU A 350 -5.12 11.06 3.42
N ALA A 351 -4.94 10.20 4.43
CA ALA A 351 -5.34 10.52 5.79
C ALA A 351 -4.52 11.72 6.31
N ASP A 352 -5.17 12.62 7.03
CA ASP A 352 -4.55 13.85 7.52
C ASP A 352 -4.54 13.93 9.06
N PRO A 353 -3.43 13.55 9.72
CA PRO A 353 -3.31 13.63 11.18
C PRO A 353 -3.41 15.08 11.71
N ALA A 354 -3.23 16.11 10.87
CA ALA A 354 -3.42 17.49 11.27
C ALA A 354 -4.89 17.78 11.64
N ILE A 355 -5.86 17.03 11.11
CA ILE A 355 -7.26 17.10 11.51
C ILE A 355 -7.41 16.71 12.99
N PHE A 356 -6.74 15.64 13.42
CA PHE A 356 -6.73 15.21 14.82
C PHE A 356 -6.08 16.27 15.72
N ILE A 357 -4.88 16.74 15.34
CA ILE A 357 -4.10 17.70 16.13
C ILE A 357 -4.85 19.04 16.26
N SER A 358 -5.45 19.53 15.18
CA SER A 358 -6.21 20.80 15.19
C SER A 358 -7.43 20.73 16.11
N ARG A 359 -8.17 19.62 16.09
CA ARG A 359 -9.28 19.33 17.03
C ARG A 359 -8.79 19.32 18.48
N GLN A 360 -7.71 18.59 18.75
CA GLN A 360 -7.11 18.50 20.07
C GLN A 360 -6.74 19.90 20.60
N ASN A 361 -6.04 20.70 19.80
CA ASN A 361 -5.65 22.07 20.17
C ASN A 361 -6.86 22.99 20.42
N ALA A 362 -7.92 22.85 19.62
CA ALA A 362 -9.16 23.61 19.81
C ALA A 362 -9.82 23.30 21.16
N TYR A 363 -9.82 22.02 21.58
CA TYR A 363 -10.41 21.57 22.85
C TYR A 363 -9.58 21.97 24.07
N GLU A 364 -8.26 22.12 23.93
CA GLU A 364 -7.43 22.70 24.99
C GLU A 364 -7.70 24.20 25.18
N THR A 365 -7.99 24.90 24.09
CA THR A 365 -8.19 26.36 24.10
C THR A 365 -9.58 26.74 24.61
N SER A 366 -10.61 25.92 24.33
CA SER A 366 -12.00 26.22 24.68
C SER A 366 -12.77 24.97 25.11
N ALA A 367 -13.13 24.90 26.38
CA ALA A 367 -14.00 23.85 26.92
C ALA A 367 -15.43 23.84 26.33
N LYS A 368 -15.80 24.86 25.54
CA LYS A 368 -17.07 24.87 24.80
C LYS A 368 -16.99 24.06 23.50
N GLU A 369 -15.80 23.87 22.95
CA GLU A 369 -15.58 23.13 21.71
C GLU A 369 -15.52 21.61 21.96
N GLY A 370 -15.04 21.19 23.13
CA GLY A 370 -14.93 19.79 23.51
C GLY A 370 -14.05 19.57 24.73
N THR A 371 -13.73 18.31 25.04
CA THR A 371 -12.82 17.92 26.13
C THR A 371 -11.88 16.82 25.67
N ASN A 372 -10.58 17.00 25.87
CA ASN A 372 -9.58 15.98 25.61
C ASN A 372 -9.47 15.03 26.82
N ILE A 373 -9.45 13.72 26.56
CA ILE A 373 -9.20 12.69 27.57
C ILE A 373 -8.02 11.85 27.10
N PHE A 374 -6.98 11.75 27.94
CA PHE A 374 -5.75 11.04 27.62
C PHE A 374 -5.68 9.71 28.37
N PHE A 375 -5.41 8.62 27.63
CA PHE A 375 -5.27 7.27 28.18
C PHE A 375 -3.83 6.77 27.99
N ASN A 376 -2.96 7.04 28.97
CA ASN A 376 -1.54 6.64 28.90
C ASN A 376 -1.27 5.24 29.49
N ARG A 377 -2.26 4.61 30.11
CA ARG A 377 -2.15 3.27 30.70
C ARG A 377 -2.32 2.18 29.65
N ASN A 378 -1.38 1.24 29.61
CA ASN A 378 -1.42 0.11 28.69
C ASN A 378 -1.81 -1.18 29.41
N PHE A 379 -2.79 -1.90 28.86
CA PHE A 379 -3.27 -3.18 29.40
C PHE A 379 -2.93 -4.39 28.49
N ARG A 380 -2.16 -4.17 27.42
CA ARG A 380 -1.91 -5.14 26.34
C ARG A 380 -0.51 -5.75 26.42
N SER A 381 0.48 -4.94 26.75
CA SER A 381 1.90 -5.26 26.58
C SER A 381 2.65 -5.35 27.91
N ALA A 382 3.73 -6.12 27.90
CA ALA A 382 4.63 -6.32 29.03
C ALA A 382 5.50 -5.08 29.30
N TYR A 383 6.01 -4.97 30.54
CA TYR A 383 6.85 -3.85 30.97
C TYR A 383 8.06 -3.64 30.06
N GLY A 384 8.82 -4.69 29.76
CA GLY A 384 10.03 -4.62 28.94
C GLY A 384 9.78 -4.24 27.48
N ILE A 385 8.55 -4.44 26.97
CA ILE A 385 8.16 -3.93 25.66
C ILE A 385 7.88 -2.42 25.76
N LEU A 386 7.09 -2.00 26.74
CA LEU A 386 6.73 -0.60 26.93
C LEU A 386 7.94 0.28 27.24
N ASP A 387 8.87 -0.21 28.07
CA ASP A 387 10.11 0.49 28.42
C ASP A 387 11.02 0.65 27.20
N PHE A 388 11.18 -0.41 26.40
CA PHE A 388 11.93 -0.33 25.14
C PHE A 388 11.31 0.65 24.15
N VAL A 389 9.99 0.57 23.93
CA VAL A 389 9.25 1.48 23.05
C VAL A 389 9.39 2.92 23.54
N ASN A 390 9.21 3.16 24.84
CA ASN A 390 9.41 4.48 25.44
C ASN A 390 10.84 4.99 25.18
N GLY A 391 11.87 4.16 25.40
CA GLY A 391 13.26 4.55 25.19
C GLY A 391 13.59 4.91 23.74
N VAL A 392 13.01 4.20 22.76
CA VAL A 392 13.19 4.50 21.33
C VAL A 392 12.48 5.81 20.95
N PHE A 393 11.18 5.92 21.27
CA PHE A 393 10.36 7.04 20.82
C PHE A 393 10.55 8.32 21.64
N ASP A 394 11.12 8.26 22.85
CA ASP A 394 11.58 9.43 23.62
C ASP A 394 12.57 10.29 22.81
N SER A 395 13.30 9.67 21.87
CA SER A 395 14.27 10.36 21.00
C SER A 395 13.83 10.46 19.54
N ALA A 396 13.04 9.50 19.04
CA ALA A 396 12.68 9.42 17.62
C ALA A 396 11.42 10.22 17.25
N MET A 397 10.44 10.34 18.16
CA MET A 397 9.13 10.94 17.89
C MET A 397 9.01 12.28 18.64
N THR A 398 9.31 13.36 17.92
CA THR A 398 9.27 14.74 18.41
C THR A 398 8.24 15.54 17.62
N GLN A 399 7.89 16.73 18.13
CA GLN A 399 7.02 17.68 17.43
C GLN A 399 7.52 17.96 16.01
N ASP A 400 8.83 17.91 15.79
CA ASP A 400 9.45 18.25 14.52
C ASP A 400 9.59 17.08 13.55
N SER A 401 9.63 15.84 14.06
CA SER A 401 9.82 14.63 13.25
C SER A 401 8.52 13.90 12.94
N ALA A 402 7.50 14.05 13.80
CA ALA A 402 6.29 13.26 13.76
C ALA A 402 5.05 14.05 14.27
N ASP A 403 5.14 15.37 14.38
CA ASP A 403 4.08 16.28 14.86
C ASP A 403 3.55 15.97 16.28
N VAL A 404 4.23 15.09 17.01
CA VAL A 404 3.85 14.63 18.35
C VAL A 404 5.08 14.62 19.25
N ASN A 405 5.00 15.29 20.40
CA ASN A 405 6.02 15.21 21.45
C ASN A 405 5.82 13.98 22.34
N TYR A 406 6.43 12.85 21.96
CA TYR A 406 6.24 11.58 22.66
C TYR A 406 6.62 11.64 24.14
N LYS A 407 7.81 12.18 24.43
CA LYS A 407 8.41 12.22 25.76
C LYS A 407 7.56 12.98 26.78
N LYS A 408 6.89 14.04 26.33
CA LYS A 408 6.12 14.93 27.20
C LYS A 408 4.67 14.46 27.36
N ASP A 409 4.01 14.12 26.26
CA ASP A 409 2.56 14.09 26.21
C ASP A 409 1.99 12.69 25.88
N ALA A 410 2.81 11.74 25.39
CA ALA A 410 2.29 10.48 24.82
C ALA A 410 3.03 9.19 25.25
N ARG A 411 3.92 9.29 26.24
CA ARG A 411 4.72 8.19 26.79
C ARG A 411 3.83 7.20 27.56
N PHE A 412 4.09 5.89 27.42
CA PHE A 412 3.30 4.87 28.13
C PHE A 412 3.59 4.89 29.64
N GLU A 413 2.53 4.81 30.46
CA GLU A 413 2.64 4.61 31.91
C GLU A 413 3.14 3.20 32.21
N LEU A 414 4.24 3.11 32.96
CA LEU A 414 4.84 1.83 33.37
C LEU A 414 4.35 1.33 34.75
N LYS A 415 3.29 1.94 35.29
CA LYS A 415 2.70 1.53 36.58
C LYS A 415 1.68 0.42 36.36
N ASP A 416 1.62 -0.53 37.29
CA ASP A 416 0.62 -1.60 37.33
C ASP A 416 0.56 -2.46 36.05
N VAL A 417 1.68 -2.57 35.33
CA VAL A 417 1.78 -3.39 34.11
C VAL A 417 1.70 -4.87 34.48
N PRO A 418 0.78 -5.65 33.87
CA PRO A 418 0.62 -7.05 34.20
C PRO A 418 1.89 -7.85 33.84
N PRO A 419 2.34 -8.77 34.70
CA PRO A 419 3.52 -9.56 34.41
C PRO A 419 3.24 -10.56 33.28
N VAL A 420 4.26 -10.80 32.46
CA VAL A 420 4.29 -11.90 31.50
C VAL A 420 4.25 -13.21 32.27
N ARG A 421 3.27 -14.04 31.92
CA ARG A 421 3.15 -15.37 32.50
C ARG A 421 3.51 -16.39 31.42
N LEU A 422 4.81 -16.56 31.17
CA LEU A 422 5.33 -17.54 30.23
C LEU A 422 6.51 -18.28 30.87
N GLU A 423 6.58 -19.58 30.62
CA GLU A 423 7.68 -20.41 31.09
C GLU A 423 9.03 -19.93 30.54
N ASP A 424 10.04 -19.87 31.43
CA ASP A 424 11.41 -19.40 31.17
C ASP A 424 11.54 -17.97 30.60
N VAL A 425 10.53 -17.12 30.80
CA VAL A 425 10.60 -15.70 30.40
C VAL A 425 10.50 -14.82 31.64
N ASN A 426 11.29 -13.74 31.64
CA ASN A 426 11.23 -12.73 32.68
C ASN A 426 9.77 -12.23 32.84
N PRO A 427 9.21 -12.16 34.07
CA PRO A 427 7.90 -11.57 34.32
C PRO A 427 7.70 -10.17 33.76
N GLU A 428 8.78 -9.40 33.56
CA GLU A 428 8.70 -8.09 32.93
C GLU A 428 8.61 -8.16 31.40
N GLY A 429 8.88 -9.32 30.78
CA GLY A 429 9.09 -9.44 29.34
C GLY A 429 10.45 -8.89 28.91
N TYR A 430 10.80 -9.07 27.64
CA TYR A 430 12.03 -8.52 27.06
C TYR A 430 11.87 -8.24 25.58
N VAL A 431 12.73 -7.36 25.05
CA VAL A 431 12.93 -7.14 23.62
C VAL A 431 14.33 -7.63 23.24
N LYS A 432 14.44 -8.38 22.14
CA LYS A 432 15.72 -8.80 21.56
C LYS A 432 15.92 -8.11 20.22
N VAL A 433 17.03 -7.40 20.07
CA VAL A 433 17.44 -6.79 18.80
C VAL A 433 18.57 -7.63 18.21
N HIS A 434 18.30 -8.23 17.04
CA HIS A 434 19.28 -9.01 16.29
C HIS A 434 19.68 -8.24 15.04
N LEU A 435 20.99 -7.97 14.90
CA LEU A 435 21.53 -7.23 13.76
C LEU A 435 22.20 -8.21 12.78
N PHE A 436 21.65 -8.32 11.58
CA PHE A 436 22.22 -9.09 10.49
C PHE A 436 23.19 -8.20 9.69
N VAL A 437 24.48 -8.48 9.78
CA VAL A 437 25.50 -7.74 9.02
C VAL A 437 25.58 -8.35 7.63
N LYS A 438 25.18 -7.58 6.60
CA LYS A 438 25.42 -7.98 5.20
C LYS A 438 26.92 -8.07 4.97
N GLN A 439 27.44 -9.29 4.81
CA GLN A 439 28.78 -9.48 4.29
C GLN A 439 28.73 -9.18 2.80
N LYS A 440 29.51 -8.19 2.34
CA LYS A 440 29.79 -8.06 0.91
C LYS A 440 30.68 -9.24 0.55
N GLU A 441 30.12 -10.28 -0.04
CA GLU A 441 30.94 -11.27 -0.72
C GLU A 441 31.56 -10.58 -1.95
N GLU A 442 32.89 -10.65 -2.07
CA GLU A 442 33.59 -10.30 -3.30
C GLU A 442 33.15 -11.32 -4.35
N ALA A 443 32.55 -10.86 -5.44
CA ALA A 443 32.12 -11.69 -6.55
C ALA A 443 33.27 -12.59 -7.03
N GLN A 444 33.25 -13.87 -6.67
CA GLN A 444 34.05 -14.88 -7.34
C GLN A 444 33.41 -15.10 -8.71
N ILE A 445 34.04 -14.56 -9.74
CA ILE A 445 33.71 -14.88 -11.13
C ILE A 445 34.00 -16.37 -11.32
N SER A 446 32.96 -17.20 -11.29
CA SER A 446 33.05 -18.58 -11.71
C SER A 446 33.09 -18.61 -13.24
N THR A 447 34.24 -18.97 -13.79
CA THR A 447 34.39 -19.23 -15.23
C THR A 447 33.87 -20.63 -15.57
N GLY A 448 32.54 -20.78 -15.51
CA GLY A 448 31.82 -21.96 -16.00
C GLY A 448 30.96 -21.56 -17.19
N LEU A 449 31.37 -21.97 -18.39
CA LEU A 449 30.53 -21.88 -19.58
C LEU A 449 29.47 -23.00 -19.46
N TYR A 450 28.19 -22.66 -19.58
CA TYR A 450 26.98 -23.50 -19.43
C TYR A 450 26.39 -23.60 -18.01
N ASP A 451 25.64 -22.56 -17.62
CA ASP A 451 24.45 -22.68 -16.76
C ASP A 451 23.39 -21.70 -17.30
N ILE A 452 22.43 -22.23 -18.06
CA ILE A 452 21.19 -21.54 -18.44
C ILE A 452 20.12 -22.08 -17.50
N GLU A 453 20.13 -21.63 -16.25
CA GLU A 453 19.01 -21.69 -15.29
C GLU A 453 19.43 -21.00 -13.97
N LYS A 454 19.57 -19.68 -14.01
CA LYS A 454 19.45 -18.81 -12.83
C LYS A 454 19.23 -17.37 -13.30
N GLU A 455 18.06 -17.09 -13.86
CA GLU A 455 17.45 -15.76 -13.70
C GLU A 455 16.73 -15.71 -12.35
N CYS A 456 17.48 -15.92 -11.26
CA CYS A 456 17.15 -15.34 -9.97
C CYS A 456 18.06 -14.12 -9.85
N GLY A 457 17.46 -12.93 -9.85
CA GLY A 457 18.18 -11.66 -9.83
C GLY A 457 19.27 -11.65 -8.76
N ASP A 458 20.42 -11.09 -9.16
CA ASP A 458 21.67 -10.92 -8.43
C ASP A 458 21.57 -9.90 -7.26
N ASP A 459 20.47 -9.93 -6.50
CA ASP A 459 20.21 -9.05 -5.37
C ASP A 459 19.61 -9.83 -4.18
N GLY A 460 20.45 -10.43 -3.34
CA GLY A 460 20.10 -10.62 -1.91
C GLY A 460 20.11 -12.01 -1.26
N GLU A 461 20.60 -13.08 -1.91
CA GLU A 461 20.52 -14.47 -1.39
C GLU A 461 21.13 -14.70 0.02
N GLY A 462 22.02 -13.82 0.54
CA GLY A 462 22.69 -14.06 1.83
C GLY A 462 21.97 -13.53 3.08
N GLY A 463 21.29 -12.38 3.00
CA GLY A 463 20.79 -11.65 4.17
C GLY A 463 19.43 -12.14 4.67
N SER A 464 18.46 -12.20 3.74
CA SER A 464 17.10 -12.65 4.01
C SER A 464 17.07 -14.11 4.45
N ALA A 465 17.95 -14.94 3.89
CA ALA A 465 18.07 -16.34 4.26
C ALA A 465 18.52 -16.54 5.71
N GLN A 466 19.53 -15.77 6.17
CA GLN A 466 19.99 -15.80 7.56
C GLN A 466 18.88 -15.35 8.52
N GLU A 467 18.17 -14.29 8.17
CA GLU A 467 17.05 -13.76 8.94
C GLU A 467 15.91 -14.77 9.06
N GLY A 468 15.46 -15.35 7.94
CA GLY A 468 14.39 -16.36 7.93
C GLY A 468 14.76 -17.62 8.71
N ASN A 469 16.01 -18.06 8.62
CA ASN A 469 16.51 -19.19 9.39
C ASN A 469 16.54 -18.89 10.90
N PHE A 470 16.90 -17.67 11.29
CA PHE A 470 16.88 -17.24 12.68
C PHE A 470 15.45 -17.20 13.22
N ILE A 471 14.52 -16.52 12.52
CA ILE A 471 13.11 -16.42 12.90
C ILE A 471 12.50 -17.81 13.06
N ALA A 472 12.71 -18.71 12.08
CA ALA A 472 12.21 -20.08 12.16
C ALA A 472 12.70 -20.83 13.41
N SER A 473 13.97 -20.60 13.79
CA SER A 473 14.56 -21.26 14.96
C SER A 473 13.98 -20.73 16.27
N GLU A 474 13.71 -19.42 16.38
CA GLU A 474 13.09 -18.82 17.57
C GLU A 474 11.63 -19.25 17.70
N ILE A 475 10.87 -19.29 16.60
CA ILE A 475 9.49 -19.79 16.59
C ILE A 475 9.42 -21.22 17.14
N LYS A 476 10.29 -22.12 16.64
CA LYS A 476 10.33 -23.52 17.11
C LYS A 476 10.72 -23.66 18.58
N LYS A 477 11.48 -22.72 19.15
CA LYS A 477 11.81 -22.72 20.59
C LYS A 477 10.66 -22.25 21.47
N LEU A 478 9.76 -21.42 20.93
CA LEU A 478 8.64 -20.84 21.67
C LEU A 478 7.40 -21.74 21.65
N VAL A 479 7.09 -22.33 20.49
CA VAL A 479 5.92 -23.21 20.34
C VAL A 479 6.02 -24.39 21.30
N GLY A 480 4.94 -24.67 22.01
CA GLY A 480 4.87 -25.75 23.01
C GLY A 480 5.31 -25.35 24.43
N LYS A 481 5.75 -24.11 24.67
CA LYS A 481 5.97 -23.60 26.03
C LYS A 481 4.67 -23.26 26.74
N ALA A 482 4.62 -23.42 28.07
CA ALA A 482 3.43 -23.12 28.85
C ALA A 482 3.18 -21.60 29.01
N LYS A 483 1.93 -21.20 28.81
CA LYS A 483 1.36 -19.90 29.18
C LYS A 483 0.81 -19.98 30.60
N GLY A 484 0.74 -18.84 31.27
CA GLY A 484 0.26 -18.73 32.64
C GLY A 484 -1.25 -18.90 32.83
N ASP A 485 -2.00 -19.16 31.76
CA ASP A 485 -3.41 -19.55 31.78
C ASP A 485 -3.59 -21.08 31.63
N GLY A 486 -2.49 -21.85 31.61
CA GLY A 486 -2.50 -23.30 31.46
C GLY A 486 -2.60 -23.78 30.00
N LYS A 487 -2.55 -22.88 29.02
CA LYS A 487 -2.44 -23.23 27.59
C LYS A 487 -0.98 -23.27 27.15
N TYR A 488 -0.72 -23.85 25.98
CA TYR A 488 0.60 -23.79 25.35
C TYR A 488 0.63 -22.70 24.27
N ILE A 489 1.84 -22.20 23.96
CA ILE A 489 2.05 -21.35 22.79
C ILE A 489 1.81 -22.18 21.52
N GLY A 490 0.82 -21.78 20.73
CA GLY A 490 0.59 -22.25 19.38
C GLY A 490 1.24 -21.35 18.34
N TYR A 491 1.17 -21.74 17.08
CA TYR A 491 1.64 -20.89 15.98
C TYR A 491 0.80 -19.61 15.82
N GLY A 492 -0.50 -19.67 16.12
CA GLY A 492 -1.43 -18.53 16.06
C GLY A 492 -1.17 -17.43 17.09
N ASP A 493 -0.31 -17.68 18.07
CA ASP A 493 0.14 -16.68 19.04
C ASP A 493 1.33 -15.85 18.54
N ILE A 494 1.89 -16.20 17.37
CA ILE A 494 3.10 -15.59 16.83
C ILE A 494 2.74 -14.82 15.56
N ALA A 495 3.15 -13.55 15.52
CA ALA A 495 3.07 -12.70 14.34
C ALA A 495 4.47 -12.30 13.86
N VAL A 496 4.67 -12.30 12.55
CA VAL A 496 5.86 -11.75 11.87
C VAL A 496 5.40 -10.58 11.02
N LEU A 497 5.93 -9.39 11.33
CA LEU A 497 5.54 -8.13 10.70
C LEU A 497 6.66 -7.63 9.78
N PHE A 498 6.32 -7.26 8.55
CA PHE A 498 7.26 -6.71 7.57
C PHE A 498 6.81 -5.33 7.11
N ARG A 499 7.73 -4.37 6.93
CA ARG A 499 7.34 -3.04 6.43
C ARG A 499 6.70 -3.07 5.03
N SER A 500 7.14 -4.00 4.17
CA SER A 500 6.65 -4.16 2.80
C SER A 500 6.71 -5.62 2.35
N ARG A 501 5.99 -5.93 1.27
CA ARG A 501 5.94 -7.27 0.66
C ARG A 501 7.13 -7.53 -0.28
N SER A 502 8.33 -7.17 0.18
CA SER A 502 9.57 -7.26 -0.61
C SER A 502 9.94 -8.70 -0.95
N THR A 503 10.82 -8.89 -1.94
CA THR A 503 11.34 -10.20 -2.33
C THR A 503 11.97 -10.93 -1.14
N GLY A 504 12.73 -10.22 -0.30
CA GLY A 504 13.30 -10.78 0.93
C GLY A 504 12.25 -11.24 1.94
N ALA A 505 11.14 -10.51 2.10
CA ALA A 505 10.04 -10.95 2.97
C ALA A 505 9.37 -12.24 2.43
N LYS A 506 9.16 -12.35 1.11
CA LYS A 506 8.65 -13.57 0.48
C LYS A 506 9.60 -14.76 0.68
N GLU A 507 10.91 -14.53 0.54
CA GLU A 507 11.95 -15.53 0.79
C GLU A 507 11.92 -16.03 2.25
N ILE A 508 11.79 -15.13 3.22
CA ILE A 508 11.66 -15.50 4.64
C ILE A 508 10.43 -16.38 4.86
N VAL A 509 9.28 -16.03 4.26
CA VAL A 509 8.05 -16.85 4.35
C VAL A 509 8.25 -18.24 3.75
N GLN A 510 8.94 -18.35 2.62
CA GLN A 510 9.28 -19.65 2.01
C GLN A 510 10.18 -20.48 2.94
N ILE A 511 11.17 -19.87 3.60
CA ILE A 511 12.06 -20.55 4.56
C ILE A 511 11.28 -21.06 5.78
N LEU A 512 10.32 -20.28 6.29
CA LEU A 512 9.44 -20.71 7.38
C LEU A 512 8.66 -21.98 6.98
N LYS A 513 8.06 -21.99 5.80
CA LYS A 513 7.37 -23.16 5.24
C LYS A 513 8.29 -24.36 5.05
N ALA A 514 9.45 -24.15 4.46
CA ALA A 514 10.45 -25.21 4.23
C ALA A 514 10.89 -25.87 5.54
N ARG A 515 10.84 -25.12 6.66
CA ARG A 515 11.11 -25.65 8.00
C ARG A 515 9.89 -26.23 8.71
N GLY A 516 8.76 -26.40 8.03
CA GLY A 516 7.54 -27.00 8.55
C GLY A 516 6.75 -26.09 9.49
N ILE A 517 6.93 -24.77 9.42
CA ILE A 517 6.14 -23.81 10.19
C ILE A 517 4.89 -23.46 9.37
N PRO A 518 3.67 -23.71 9.88
CA PRO A 518 2.45 -23.33 9.20
C PRO A 518 2.30 -21.81 9.27
N VAL A 519 2.16 -21.17 8.12
CA VAL A 519 2.01 -19.71 7.99
C VAL A 519 0.65 -19.37 7.39
N ASN A 520 0.06 -18.27 7.84
CA ASN A 520 -1.02 -17.60 7.14
C ASN A 520 -0.41 -16.49 6.28
N GLU A 521 -0.35 -16.73 4.97
CA GLU A 521 0.28 -15.81 4.02
C GLU A 521 -0.50 -14.52 3.80
N GLY A 522 -1.81 -14.50 4.10
CA GLY A 522 -2.66 -13.35 3.80
C GLY A 522 -2.39 -12.81 2.39
N ALA A 523 -2.07 -11.52 2.32
CA ALA A 523 -1.78 -10.83 1.06
C ALA A 523 -0.32 -10.99 0.53
N PHE A 524 0.54 -11.79 1.17
CA PHE A 524 1.85 -12.19 0.65
C PHE A 524 1.76 -13.35 -0.36
N GLY A 525 0.66 -14.12 -0.33
CA GLY A 525 0.38 -15.24 -1.23
C GLY A 525 -0.14 -14.85 -2.62
N LYS A 526 -0.02 -13.58 -3.03
CA LYS A 526 -0.56 -13.01 -4.28
C LYS A 526 0.04 -13.54 -5.59
N SER A 527 0.86 -14.60 -5.56
CA SER A 527 1.30 -15.24 -6.80
C SER A 527 0.32 -16.34 -7.13
N ALA A 528 -0.23 -16.30 -8.36
CA ALA A 528 -1.18 -17.30 -8.83
C ALA A 528 -0.66 -18.70 -8.52
N SER A 529 -1.43 -19.47 -7.76
CA SER A 529 -1.03 -20.81 -7.36
C SER A 529 -0.79 -21.68 -8.60
N LEU A 530 0.01 -22.75 -8.49
CA LEU A 530 0.18 -23.68 -9.62
C LEU A 530 -1.19 -24.15 -10.18
N PRO A 531 -2.18 -24.53 -9.33
CA PRO A 531 -3.53 -24.84 -9.79
C PRO A 531 -4.24 -23.72 -10.55
N GLU A 532 -4.13 -22.48 -10.07
CA GLU A 532 -4.70 -21.31 -10.76
C GLU A 532 -4.07 -21.10 -12.14
N ARG A 533 -2.73 -21.19 -12.22
CA ARG A 533 -2.00 -21.02 -13.48
C ARG A 533 -2.36 -22.08 -14.51
N GLU A 534 -2.43 -23.34 -14.10
CA GLU A 534 -2.81 -24.45 -14.99
C GLU A 534 -4.26 -24.31 -15.48
N LEU A 535 -5.19 -23.93 -14.60
CA LEU A 535 -6.59 -23.74 -14.95
C LEU A 535 -6.79 -22.52 -15.86
N ILE A 536 -6.10 -21.41 -15.60
CA ILE A 536 -6.12 -20.22 -16.47
C ILE A 536 -5.50 -20.50 -17.83
N ALA A 537 -4.39 -21.24 -17.89
CA ALA A 537 -3.80 -21.65 -19.16
C ALA A 537 -4.82 -22.44 -19.99
N PHE A 538 -5.55 -23.38 -19.35
CA PHE A 538 -6.61 -24.12 -20.01
C PHE A 538 -7.74 -23.19 -20.50
N LEU A 539 -8.26 -22.31 -19.65
CA LEU A 539 -9.32 -21.36 -20.02
C LEU A 539 -8.90 -20.42 -21.18
N ARG A 540 -7.66 -19.95 -21.19
CA ARG A 540 -7.11 -19.13 -22.29
C ARG A 540 -7.02 -19.90 -23.59
N VAL A 541 -6.71 -21.19 -23.56
CA VAL A 541 -6.75 -22.07 -24.75
C VAL A 541 -8.20 -22.27 -25.22
N LEU A 542 -9.17 -22.37 -24.31
CA LEU A 542 -10.58 -22.46 -24.67
C LEU A 542 -11.11 -21.18 -25.30
N ASP A 543 -10.64 -20.01 -24.87
CA ASP A 543 -10.95 -18.74 -25.53
C ASP A 543 -10.26 -18.66 -26.90
N ASN A 544 -8.93 -18.74 -26.91
CA ASN A 544 -8.11 -18.66 -28.12
C ASN A 544 -6.91 -19.62 -28.10
N PRO A 545 -6.98 -20.77 -28.81
CA PRO A 545 -5.93 -21.78 -28.81
C PRO A 545 -4.70 -21.36 -29.62
N ARG A 546 -4.78 -20.29 -30.43
CA ARG A 546 -3.65 -19.76 -31.21
C ARG A 546 -2.70 -18.91 -30.37
N GLN A 547 -2.90 -18.82 -29.05
CA GLN A 547 -1.95 -18.20 -28.13
C GLN A 547 -0.88 -19.24 -27.72
N ASP A 548 0.35 -19.08 -28.23
CA ASP A 548 1.43 -20.07 -28.05
C ASP A 548 1.79 -20.32 -26.58
N MET A 549 1.94 -19.26 -25.77
CA MET A 549 2.30 -19.41 -24.35
C MET A 549 1.20 -20.13 -23.54
N PRO A 550 -0.09 -19.73 -23.58
CA PRO A 550 -1.16 -20.47 -22.94
C PRO A 550 -1.30 -21.91 -23.43
N LEU A 551 -1.14 -22.15 -24.74
CA LEU A 551 -1.19 -23.50 -25.29
C LEU A 551 -0.04 -24.36 -24.76
N ALA A 552 1.19 -23.86 -24.75
CA ALA A 552 2.34 -24.56 -24.15
C ALA A 552 2.12 -24.82 -22.65
N GLY A 553 1.63 -23.82 -21.91
CA GLY A 553 1.30 -23.94 -20.49
C GLY A 553 0.23 -25.01 -20.22
N TYR A 554 -0.82 -25.07 -21.04
CA TYR A 554 -1.83 -26.13 -20.98
C TYR A 554 -1.24 -27.50 -21.31
N LEU A 555 -0.44 -27.62 -22.38
CA LEU A 555 0.15 -28.89 -22.80
C LEU A 555 1.06 -29.48 -21.69
N LEU A 556 1.92 -28.65 -21.08
CA LEU A 556 2.81 -29.05 -19.99
C LEU A 556 2.11 -29.22 -18.63
N SER A 557 0.87 -28.72 -18.50
CA SER A 557 0.09 -28.87 -17.27
C SER A 557 -0.41 -30.30 -17.06
N PHE A 558 -0.94 -30.58 -15.86
CA PHE A 558 -1.67 -31.82 -15.58
C PHE A 558 -2.79 -32.13 -16.60
N PHE A 559 -3.47 -31.10 -17.14
CA PHE A 559 -4.60 -31.29 -18.06
C PHE A 559 -4.16 -31.75 -19.46
N GLY A 560 -3.01 -31.24 -19.93
CA GLY A 560 -2.43 -31.63 -21.22
C GLY A 560 -1.59 -32.90 -21.12
N GLY A 561 -0.81 -33.03 -20.04
CA GLY A 561 0.00 -34.21 -19.74
C GLY A 561 1.15 -34.45 -20.71
N TYR A 562 1.64 -33.41 -21.39
CA TYR A 562 2.80 -33.47 -22.28
C TYR A 562 4.10 -33.22 -21.53
N ASP A 563 5.17 -33.88 -21.95
CA ASP A 563 6.52 -33.57 -21.48
C ASP A 563 7.25 -32.58 -22.41
N GLU A 564 8.39 -32.08 -21.96
CA GLU A 564 9.20 -31.11 -22.70
C GLU A 564 9.72 -31.67 -24.04
N SER A 565 9.95 -32.98 -24.12
CA SER A 565 10.45 -33.62 -25.33
C SER A 565 9.35 -33.71 -26.39
N GLU A 566 8.13 -34.07 -25.99
CA GLU A 566 6.94 -34.07 -26.84
C GLU A 566 6.63 -32.64 -27.33
N LEU A 567 6.70 -31.64 -26.46
CA LEU A 567 6.47 -30.24 -26.85
C LEU A 567 7.55 -29.72 -27.81
N ALA A 568 8.82 -30.04 -27.55
CA ALA A 568 9.92 -29.70 -28.46
C ALA A 568 9.73 -30.33 -29.84
N TYR A 569 9.22 -31.57 -29.89
CA TYR A 569 8.86 -32.22 -31.14
C TYR A 569 7.75 -31.45 -31.86
N VAL A 570 6.68 -31.07 -31.18
CA VAL A 570 5.59 -30.23 -31.75
C VAL A 570 6.15 -28.92 -32.30
N ALA A 571 7.03 -28.27 -31.55
CA ALA A 571 7.64 -27.00 -31.94
C ALA A 571 8.52 -27.11 -33.21
N SER A 572 9.08 -28.30 -33.48
CA SER A 572 9.94 -28.57 -34.64
C SER A 572 9.20 -28.71 -35.97
N VAL A 573 7.86 -28.86 -35.94
CA VAL A 573 7.02 -28.95 -37.14
C VAL A 573 6.81 -27.56 -37.75
N ASP A 574 6.71 -27.50 -39.08
CA ASP A 574 6.43 -26.25 -39.80
C ASP A 574 5.01 -25.75 -39.48
N GLY A 575 4.89 -24.45 -39.17
CA GLY A 575 3.62 -23.78 -38.90
C GLY A 575 3.83 -22.38 -38.32
N ASP A 576 2.85 -21.50 -38.52
CA ASP A 576 2.92 -20.08 -38.12
C ASP A 576 2.81 -19.88 -36.60
N CYS A 577 2.05 -20.74 -35.92
CA CYS A 577 1.90 -20.74 -34.47
C CYS A 577 1.90 -22.18 -33.93
N LEU A 578 2.09 -22.35 -32.62
CA LEU A 578 2.16 -23.67 -31.97
C LEU A 578 0.90 -24.50 -32.22
N TYR A 579 -0.27 -23.86 -32.28
CA TYR A 579 -1.54 -24.54 -32.58
C TYR A 579 -1.57 -25.13 -33.99
N ASP A 580 -1.08 -24.39 -34.99
CA ASP A 580 -1.05 -24.87 -36.38
C ASP A 580 -0.09 -26.06 -36.54
N LYS A 581 1.04 -26.03 -35.82
CA LYS A 581 1.98 -27.16 -35.73
C LYS A 581 1.36 -28.39 -35.08
N PHE A 582 0.60 -28.17 -34.01
CA PHE A 582 -0.12 -29.23 -33.29
C PHE A 582 -1.22 -29.86 -34.17
N LEU A 583 -1.97 -29.04 -34.92
CA LEU A 583 -2.93 -29.49 -35.93
C LEU A 583 -2.28 -30.31 -37.05
N ALA A 584 -1.10 -29.89 -37.52
CA ALA A 584 -0.37 -30.60 -38.56
C ALA A 584 0.02 -32.02 -38.10
N ILE A 585 0.45 -32.18 -36.85
CA ILE A 585 0.75 -33.51 -36.28
C ILE A 585 -0.51 -34.36 -36.15
N ALA A 586 -1.59 -33.81 -35.61
CA ALA A 586 -2.83 -34.56 -35.39
C ALA A 586 -3.46 -35.05 -36.71
N ASN A 587 -3.31 -34.27 -37.78
CA ASN A 587 -3.84 -34.56 -39.12
C ASN A 587 -2.82 -35.21 -40.05
N ASP A 588 -1.61 -35.54 -39.59
CA ASP A 588 -0.59 -36.15 -40.46
C ASP A 588 -1.00 -37.56 -40.89
N GLU A 589 -1.44 -37.78 -42.12
CA GLU A 589 -1.85 -39.10 -42.61
C GLU A 589 -0.67 -40.03 -43.00
N ARG A 590 0.58 -39.58 -42.88
CA ARG A 590 1.76 -40.37 -43.26
C ARG A 590 1.91 -41.61 -42.38
N TYR A 591 2.26 -42.73 -43.02
CA TYR A 591 2.61 -43.95 -42.32
C TYR A 591 4.02 -43.83 -41.72
N THR A 592 4.15 -44.08 -40.42
CA THR A 592 5.43 -44.06 -39.70
C THR A 592 5.61 -45.33 -38.87
N THR A 593 6.87 -45.78 -38.80
CA THR A 593 7.33 -46.88 -37.96
C THR A 593 7.82 -46.42 -36.60
N ASP A 594 7.88 -45.11 -36.36
CA ASP A 594 8.24 -44.53 -35.07
C ASP A 594 7.05 -44.63 -34.10
N ASP A 595 7.18 -45.50 -33.11
CA ASP A 595 6.14 -45.73 -32.11
C ASP A 595 5.93 -44.51 -31.19
N ALA A 596 6.98 -43.70 -30.93
CA ALA A 596 6.88 -42.48 -30.13
C ALA A 596 6.08 -41.41 -30.88
N TYR A 597 6.34 -41.23 -32.18
CA TYR A 597 5.55 -40.32 -33.00
C TYR A 597 4.10 -40.77 -33.15
N ARG A 598 3.86 -42.09 -33.29
CA ARG A 598 2.49 -42.62 -33.37
C ARG A 598 1.71 -42.35 -32.07
N ALA A 599 2.36 -42.50 -30.92
CA ALA A 599 1.78 -42.17 -29.62
C ALA A 599 1.47 -40.67 -29.51
N LEU A 600 2.44 -39.82 -29.87
CA LEU A 600 2.28 -38.36 -29.87
C LEU A 600 1.13 -37.91 -30.79
N LYS A 601 1.03 -38.47 -31.99
CA LYS A 601 -0.07 -38.18 -32.92
C LYS A 601 -1.43 -38.57 -32.36
N ALA A 602 -1.55 -39.76 -31.77
CA ALA A 602 -2.79 -40.20 -31.15
C ALA A 602 -3.19 -39.29 -29.96
N LYS A 603 -2.20 -38.90 -29.15
CA LYS A 603 -2.34 -37.96 -28.03
C LYS A 603 -2.80 -36.59 -28.51
N ALA A 604 -2.16 -36.03 -29.54
CA ALA A 604 -2.52 -34.74 -30.13
C ALA A 604 -3.95 -34.72 -30.65
N LYS A 605 -4.37 -35.80 -31.34
CA LYS A 605 -5.74 -35.95 -31.83
C LYS A 605 -6.76 -36.02 -30.68
N ALA A 606 -6.44 -36.73 -29.59
CA ALA A 606 -7.29 -36.78 -28.41
C ALA A 606 -7.38 -35.40 -27.73
N THR A 607 -6.26 -34.69 -27.57
CA THR A 607 -6.21 -33.34 -26.99
C THR A 607 -7.04 -32.34 -27.78
N LEU A 608 -6.99 -32.36 -29.12
CA LEU A 608 -7.84 -31.50 -29.96
C LEU A 608 -9.33 -31.78 -29.73
N GLY A 609 -9.72 -33.06 -29.68
CA GLY A 609 -11.10 -33.45 -29.37
C GLY A 609 -11.55 -32.96 -27.99
N THR A 610 -10.66 -33.00 -27.00
CA THR A 610 -10.90 -32.45 -25.67
C THR A 610 -11.09 -30.92 -25.71
N ILE A 611 -10.20 -30.19 -26.38
CA ILE A 611 -10.30 -28.73 -26.52
C ILE A 611 -11.63 -28.35 -27.19
N GLU A 612 -12.01 -29.03 -28.27
CA GLU A 612 -13.29 -28.78 -28.96
C GLU A 612 -14.49 -29.06 -28.06
N ALA A 613 -14.46 -30.15 -27.29
CA ALA A 613 -15.54 -30.50 -26.36
C ALA A 613 -15.72 -29.44 -25.25
N TYR A 614 -14.62 -28.94 -24.67
CA TYR A 614 -14.68 -27.90 -23.65
C TYR A 614 -14.94 -26.50 -24.24
N ARG A 615 -14.55 -26.21 -25.48
CA ARG A 615 -14.96 -24.99 -26.19
C ARG A 615 -16.47 -24.96 -26.42
N LEU A 616 -17.07 -26.11 -26.73
CA LEU A 616 -18.52 -26.24 -26.82
C LEU A 616 -19.18 -26.00 -25.46
N LYS A 617 -18.64 -26.58 -24.37
CA LYS A 617 -19.12 -26.31 -23.01
C LYS A 617 -19.03 -24.83 -22.64
N ALA A 618 -17.91 -24.18 -22.97
CA ALA A 618 -17.68 -22.75 -22.70
C ALA A 618 -18.66 -21.82 -23.43
N SER A 619 -19.34 -22.28 -24.50
CA SER A 619 -20.32 -21.46 -25.21
C SER A 619 -21.69 -21.38 -24.52
N TYR A 620 -21.96 -22.22 -23.52
CA TYR A 620 -23.26 -22.24 -22.82
C TYR A 620 -23.16 -22.38 -21.30
N GLN A 621 -22.00 -22.73 -20.74
CA GLN A 621 -21.76 -22.74 -19.29
C GLN A 621 -21.16 -21.40 -18.84
N SER A 622 -21.45 -20.99 -17.61
CA SER A 622 -20.72 -19.90 -16.98
C SER A 622 -19.27 -20.32 -16.70
N VAL A 623 -18.35 -19.37 -16.54
CA VAL A 623 -16.93 -19.67 -16.24
C VAL A 623 -16.78 -20.51 -14.97
N LYS A 624 -17.58 -20.19 -13.96
CA LYS A 624 -17.65 -20.93 -12.70
C LYS A 624 -18.07 -22.39 -12.90
N GLU A 625 -19.12 -22.65 -13.69
CA GLU A 625 -19.54 -24.01 -14.02
C GLU A 625 -18.51 -24.76 -14.86
N LEU A 626 -17.89 -24.06 -15.81
CA LEU A 626 -16.85 -24.62 -16.67
C LEU A 626 -15.63 -25.07 -15.85
N MET A 627 -15.17 -24.22 -14.92
CA MET A 627 -14.08 -24.56 -13.99
C MET A 627 -14.42 -25.76 -13.11
N ARG A 628 -15.63 -25.79 -12.51
CA ARG A 628 -16.10 -26.94 -11.72
C ARG A 628 -16.13 -28.22 -12.56
N THR A 629 -16.58 -28.12 -13.81
CA THR A 629 -16.64 -29.25 -14.74
C THR A 629 -15.25 -29.76 -15.08
N ILE A 630 -14.29 -28.87 -15.38
CA ILE A 630 -12.90 -29.24 -15.65
C ILE A 630 -12.27 -29.94 -14.44
N VAL A 631 -12.37 -29.34 -13.24
CA VAL A 631 -11.79 -29.90 -12.02
C VAL A 631 -12.40 -31.27 -11.69
N GLY A 632 -13.71 -31.42 -11.87
CA GLY A 632 -14.43 -32.68 -11.64
C GLY A 632 -14.08 -33.78 -12.65
N ASP A 633 -14.10 -33.46 -13.95
CA ASP A 633 -13.83 -34.42 -15.03
C ASP A 633 -12.40 -34.99 -14.92
N TYR A 634 -11.44 -34.18 -14.49
CA TYR A 634 -10.03 -34.57 -14.32
C TYR A 634 -9.69 -35.06 -12.91
N CYS A 635 -10.64 -35.03 -11.95
CA CYS A 635 -10.38 -35.31 -10.53
C CYS A 635 -9.17 -34.54 -10.00
N TYR A 636 -9.04 -33.28 -10.41
CA TYR A 636 -7.82 -32.49 -10.22
C TYR A 636 -7.56 -32.16 -8.76
N ASP A 637 -8.62 -31.99 -7.96
CA ASP A 637 -8.53 -31.82 -6.51
C ASP A 637 -7.90 -33.05 -5.82
N ALA A 638 -8.28 -34.26 -6.22
CA ALA A 638 -7.70 -35.50 -5.71
C ALA A 638 -6.22 -35.67 -6.12
N TYR A 639 -5.85 -35.21 -7.32
CA TYR A 639 -4.46 -35.19 -7.77
C TYR A 639 -3.60 -34.28 -6.87
N LEU A 640 -4.03 -33.04 -6.65
CA LEU A 640 -3.30 -32.07 -5.80
C LEU A 640 -3.15 -32.56 -4.35
N MET A 641 -4.19 -33.19 -3.80
CA MET A 641 -4.12 -33.79 -2.46
C MET A 641 -3.10 -34.93 -2.37
N ARG A 642 -2.85 -35.64 -3.47
CA ARG A 642 -1.91 -36.77 -3.51
C ARG A 642 -0.47 -36.32 -3.82
N SER A 643 -0.28 -35.37 -4.73
CA SER A 643 1.05 -34.90 -5.12
C SER A 643 1.70 -34.08 -4.01
N GLY A 644 0.92 -33.40 -3.18
CA GLY A 644 1.44 -32.42 -2.22
C GLY A 644 1.95 -31.14 -2.88
N GLU A 645 1.85 -31.04 -4.21
CA GLU A 645 2.21 -29.89 -5.02
C GLU A 645 0.93 -29.12 -5.35
N GLY A 646 0.68 -28.03 -4.63
CA GLY A 646 -0.44 -27.11 -4.88
C GLY A 646 -1.45 -27.00 -3.74
N ASP A 647 -2.22 -25.91 -3.76
CA ASP A 647 -3.21 -25.59 -2.73
C ASP A 647 -4.61 -26.06 -3.16
N ALA A 648 -5.02 -27.25 -2.69
CA ALA A 648 -6.36 -27.78 -2.96
C ALA A 648 -7.50 -26.93 -2.35
N TYR A 649 -7.22 -26.17 -1.29
CA TYR A 649 -8.20 -25.25 -0.69
C TYR A 649 -8.26 -23.95 -1.49
N GLY A 650 -7.11 -23.41 -1.90
CA GLY A 650 -6.98 -22.29 -2.84
C GLY A 650 -7.68 -22.56 -4.17
N LEU A 651 -7.52 -23.75 -4.74
CA LEU A 651 -8.24 -24.17 -5.95
C LEU A 651 -9.76 -24.08 -5.77
N LYS A 652 -10.30 -24.54 -4.65
CA LYS A 652 -11.76 -24.44 -4.38
C LYS A 652 -12.21 -22.99 -4.27
N ALA A 653 -11.44 -22.15 -3.57
CA ALA A 653 -11.74 -20.72 -3.47
C ALA A 653 -11.70 -20.03 -4.84
N PHE A 654 -10.73 -20.39 -5.68
CA PHE A 654 -10.56 -19.87 -7.02
C PHE A 654 -11.69 -20.29 -7.98
N VAL A 655 -12.10 -21.56 -7.95
CA VAL A 655 -13.23 -22.04 -8.78
C VAL A 655 -14.54 -21.34 -8.42
N GLU A 656 -14.68 -20.89 -7.17
CA GLU A 656 -15.85 -20.15 -6.70
C GLU A 656 -15.78 -18.64 -6.92
N SER A 657 -14.63 -18.10 -7.34
CA SER A 657 -14.39 -16.66 -7.47
C SER A 657 -15.08 -15.96 -8.64
N PRO A 658 -15.29 -16.59 -9.82
CA PRO A 658 -15.97 -15.92 -10.94
C PRO A 658 -17.45 -15.66 -10.63
N ASP A 659 -17.96 -14.52 -11.10
CA ASP A 659 -19.39 -14.22 -11.06
C ASP A 659 -20.17 -15.13 -12.02
N GLU A 660 -21.41 -15.48 -11.66
CA GLU A 660 -22.23 -16.41 -12.46
C GLU A 660 -22.58 -15.88 -13.86
N GLU A 661 -22.56 -14.56 -14.05
CA GLU A 661 -22.91 -13.90 -15.31
C GLU A 661 -21.70 -13.60 -16.21
N ASP A 662 -20.48 -13.88 -15.75
CA ASP A 662 -19.29 -13.55 -16.53
C ASP A 662 -19.09 -14.51 -17.72
N SER A 663 -18.93 -13.93 -18.91
CA SER A 663 -18.47 -14.66 -20.09
C SER A 663 -16.97 -14.99 -19.96
N LEU A 664 -16.53 -16.05 -20.64
CA LEU A 664 -15.12 -16.47 -20.62
C LEU A 664 -14.15 -15.33 -20.99
N GLY A 665 -14.46 -14.59 -22.04
CA GLY A 665 -13.64 -13.45 -22.49
C GLY A 665 -13.59 -12.32 -21.45
N LYS A 666 -14.74 -11.96 -20.86
CA LYS A 666 -14.81 -10.90 -19.83
C LYS A 666 -14.07 -11.30 -18.56
N PHE A 667 -14.23 -12.54 -18.11
CA PHE A 667 -13.49 -13.08 -16.97
C PHE A 667 -11.97 -13.06 -17.22
N LEU A 668 -11.53 -13.53 -18.39
CA LEU A 668 -10.10 -13.54 -18.74
C LEU A 668 -9.52 -12.13 -18.88
N GLN A 669 -10.29 -11.19 -19.42
CA GLN A 669 -9.90 -9.78 -19.46
C GLN A 669 -9.73 -9.22 -18.04
N ASN A 670 -10.73 -9.40 -17.18
CA ASN A 670 -10.66 -8.98 -15.77
C ASN A 670 -9.51 -9.65 -15.01
N TYR A 671 -9.23 -10.92 -15.30
CA TYR A 671 -8.14 -11.67 -14.68
C TYR A 671 -6.75 -11.24 -15.20
N CYS A 672 -6.62 -10.89 -16.48
CA CYS A 672 -5.35 -10.42 -17.05
C CYS A 672 -5.07 -8.94 -16.72
N GLU A 673 -6.11 -8.14 -16.53
CA GLU A 673 -6.03 -6.74 -16.08
C GLU A 673 -5.96 -6.63 -14.54
N GLY A 674 -6.39 -7.67 -13.81
CA GLY A 674 -6.47 -7.71 -12.36
C GLY A 674 -5.39 -8.56 -11.70
N ASP A 675 -4.61 -7.95 -10.83
CA ASP A 675 -3.62 -8.64 -10.01
C ASP A 675 -4.32 -9.35 -8.83
N GLY A 676 -4.91 -10.52 -9.13
CA GLY A 676 -5.35 -11.58 -8.20
C GLY A 676 -5.93 -11.15 -6.83
N GLY A 677 -7.26 -11.19 -6.72
CA GLY A 677 -8.00 -10.83 -5.50
C GLY A 677 -7.68 -11.66 -4.25
N GLU A 678 -7.89 -11.04 -3.08
CA GLU A 678 -7.57 -11.55 -1.74
C GLU A 678 -8.55 -12.62 -1.26
N ARG A 679 -8.17 -13.91 -1.21
CA ARG A 679 -8.85 -14.92 -0.37
C ARG A 679 -7.90 -15.98 0.18
N GLY A 680 -7.14 -15.62 1.22
CA GLY A 680 -6.49 -16.61 2.10
C GLY A 680 -7.44 -17.11 3.18
N ALA A 681 -7.60 -18.43 3.33
CA ALA A 681 -8.40 -19.03 4.39
C ALA A 681 -7.83 -18.70 5.79
N THR A 682 -8.64 -18.04 6.64
CA THR A 682 -8.26 -17.57 7.99
C THR A 682 -8.40 -18.63 9.10
N GLY A 683 -8.38 -19.92 8.76
CA GLY A 683 -8.59 -21.01 9.72
C GLY A 683 -7.31 -21.80 10.06
N GLY A 684 -6.96 -21.87 11.35
CA GLY A 684 -5.97 -22.82 11.90
C GLY A 684 -4.91 -22.18 12.80
N ASP A 685 -4.22 -23.00 13.61
CA ASP A 685 -3.06 -22.58 14.41
C ASP A 685 -1.85 -22.35 13.48
N ARG A 686 -1.70 -21.11 12.99
CA ARG A 686 -0.67 -20.72 12.01
C ARG A 686 -0.03 -19.38 12.38
N VAL A 687 1.25 -19.22 12.08
CA VAL A 687 1.96 -17.96 12.27
C VAL A 687 1.34 -16.90 11.36
N VAL A 688 0.97 -15.76 11.94
CA VAL A 688 0.39 -14.64 11.20
C VAL A 688 1.50 -13.87 10.51
N ILE A 689 1.46 -13.80 9.18
CA ILE A 689 2.34 -12.93 8.41
C ILE A 689 1.55 -11.71 7.97
N SER A 690 2.02 -10.51 8.31
CA SER A 690 1.36 -9.25 7.96
C SER A 690 2.38 -8.17 7.60
N THR A 691 1.89 -7.17 6.87
CA THR A 691 2.55 -5.86 6.77
C THR A 691 2.27 -4.99 7.98
#